data_AF-A0A2D5FG39-F1
#
_entry.id   AF-A0A2D5FG39-F1
#
_cell.length_a   1.000
_cell.length_b   1.000
_cell.length_c   1.000
_cell.angle_alpha   90.00
_cell.angle_beta   90.00
_cell.angle_gamma   90.00
#
_symmetry.space_group_name_H-M   'P 1'
#
loop_
_entity.id
_entity.type
_entity.pdbx_description
1 polymer ?
#
loop_
_entity_poly.entity_id
_entity_poly.type
_entity_poly.pdbx_seq_one_letter_code
_entity_poly.pdbx_strand_id
1 'polypeptide(L)'
;MKNLGLRKLNTGIGIIEVLITTLVIALGLLAVARFQLGIVGESRDNKAMVEARSYCESGIEDMRRVMSRGEFGVGGPLAENLAPTAETFSGKSASFSRTLVVENLPQPGVTSEDDVRQKRITATCSWEDGEVELQTVMSLHDATNSALATNLGGGGGPALSPSLNAGSSDDISESVPLEAGDEGYGSPGQVVLIDDEYYIVEQSGLSASKSQVCSGISPVVLPFESGLRARRVDNDGYEGLEAIELFEVVTREGTDYCVPRVRFNGGVVVPIRGVVHSRISDKGQGSYLPVELFTLNVSESGTYCVFEPDADATSAPYTCYVGGNCAHGPEGLDNDDFTQCPTTRPSNILSKVGEGGWRGRVGLLNVASEGYNVCFFEEVETDTDSTRDTARDYFSYNIGPDGALGTTDDRHQGINKPYACHDLLIVDGVSNPNHSALRKACKAEAETIGGLRLASKRIRRDITGGSYNNAYDPVVDVSNCTELPGTEYTISGSLVNQVGLPLVEVSAGGFTWECDVSQGSYACTFTTTDDTAQVSAVQSGVRYPDPPCTVGLDPLESGCTITFPESSDPTYRVSGYVYGSSAATDLPGGGLEALDILEGNTTVGCSVGEYSGDPDGRPYECIFVTPETTTSVTLYVDAATDYTVNFVDAANGIVDLGDYEGENPRNVSGPDLTVALAANYELSGTITMANSVVNKDKLEPSVNPLDSIVCDLIAPQQGWQGGRSGSYSCTLPEGQRTVTYAVSPKCSTGKNSMKYVITQGGDESDSGSLTLQLNMTSNQTRDIRVSLSDTPCS
;
A
#
# COMPACT_ATOMS: atom_id res chain seq x y z
N MET A 1 39.00 -79.67 59.88
CA MET A 1 38.07 -80.59 59.19
C MET A 1 36.63 -80.16 59.49
N LYS A 2 35.85 -79.94 58.42
CA LYS A 2 34.37 -79.96 58.33
C LYS A 2 33.52 -78.99 59.18
N ASN A 3 33.06 -77.94 58.47
CA ASN A 3 31.68 -77.72 58.00
C ASN A 3 30.51 -77.47 58.97
N LEU A 4 29.94 -76.27 58.73
CA LEU A 4 28.53 -75.92 58.46
C LEU A 4 27.60 -75.55 59.62
N GLY A 5 27.14 -74.30 59.58
CA GLY A 5 25.98 -73.83 60.33
C GLY A 5 25.62 -72.35 60.17
N LEU A 6 25.78 -71.73 58.98
CA LEU A 6 25.19 -70.41 58.70
C LEU A 6 23.67 -70.58 58.45
N ARG A 7 22.83 -70.08 59.37
CA ARG A 7 21.38 -69.88 59.13
C ARG A 7 21.17 -68.45 58.62
N LYS A 8 20.72 -68.30 57.36
CA LYS A 8 20.24 -67.04 56.79
C LYS A 8 18.80 -66.75 57.27
N LEU A 9 18.57 -65.51 57.67
CA LEU A 9 17.27 -64.89 57.93
C LEU A 9 16.57 -64.62 56.59
N ASN A 10 15.34 -65.12 56.41
CA ASN A 10 14.42 -64.63 55.39
C ASN A 10 13.35 -63.81 56.10
N THR A 11 13.50 -62.48 56.12
CA THR A 11 12.42 -61.56 56.46
C THR A 11 11.59 -61.38 55.19
N GLY A 12 10.49 -62.12 55.07
CA GLY A 12 9.57 -61.99 53.95
C GLY A 12 8.87 -60.64 53.97
N ILE A 13 8.87 -59.94 52.83
CA ILE A 13 8.06 -58.74 52.61
C ILE A 13 6.59 -59.18 52.73
N GLY A 14 5.86 -58.59 53.67
CA GLY A 14 4.45 -58.92 53.88
C GLY A 14 3.62 -58.45 52.69
N ILE A 15 2.65 -59.26 52.24
CA ILE A 15 1.70 -58.88 51.17
C ILE A 15 1.01 -57.54 51.49
N ILE A 16 0.78 -57.24 52.77
CA ILE A 16 0.20 -55.98 53.24
C ILE A 16 1.13 -54.78 52.94
N GLU A 17 2.45 -54.95 53.05
CA GLU A 17 3.42 -53.90 52.76
C GLU A 17 3.47 -53.58 51.26
N VAL A 18 3.35 -54.60 50.41
CA VAL A 18 3.22 -54.43 48.95
C VAL A 18 1.90 -53.74 48.59
N LEU A 19 0.80 -54.08 49.27
CA LEU A 19 -0.50 -53.43 49.03
C LEU A 19 -0.50 -51.96 49.46
N ILE A 20 0.11 -51.63 50.60
CA ILE A 20 0.22 -50.25 51.10
C ILE A 20 1.11 -49.43 50.15
N THR A 21 2.25 -49.96 49.73
CA THR A 21 3.13 -49.27 48.78
C THR A 21 2.46 -49.05 47.43
N THR A 22 1.73 -50.05 46.92
CA THR A 22 0.96 -49.90 45.67
C THR A 22 -0.15 -48.85 45.80
N LEU A 23 -0.84 -48.80 46.94
CA LEU A 23 -1.86 -47.78 47.21
C LEU A 23 -1.26 -46.36 47.25
N VAL A 24 -0.11 -46.20 47.91
CA VAL A 24 0.60 -44.91 47.99
C VAL A 24 1.06 -44.47 46.60
N ILE A 25 1.60 -45.38 45.79
CA ILE A 25 2.00 -45.09 44.40
C ILE A 25 0.78 -44.72 43.56
N ALA A 26 -0.34 -45.44 43.67
CA ALA A 26 -1.56 -45.14 42.93
C ALA A 26 -2.16 -43.77 43.30
N LEU A 27 -2.16 -43.42 44.59
CA LEU A 27 -2.60 -42.10 45.05
C LEU A 27 -1.64 -40.98 44.59
N GLY A 28 -0.33 -41.23 44.60
CA GLY A 28 0.67 -40.31 44.08
C GLY A 28 0.50 -40.05 42.57
N LEU A 29 0.31 -41.11 41.78
CA LEU A 29 0.07 -41.00 40.34
C LEU A 29 -1.26 -40.31 40.03
N LEU A 30 -2.31 -40.54 40.84
CA LEU A 30 -3.58 -39.84 40.69
C LEU A 30 -3.45 -38.34 40.98
N ALA A 31 -2.66 -37.96 41.99
CA ALA A 31 -2.37 -36.56 42.28
C ALA A 31 -1.58 -35.87 41.15
N VAL A 32 -0.57 -36.54 40.60
CA VAL A 32 0.19 -36.03 39.45
C VAL A 32 -0.68 -35.88 38.21
N ALA A 33 -1.54 -36.86 37.92
CA ALA A 33 -2.47 -36.77 36.80
C ALA A 33 -3.46 -35.62 36.97
N ARG A 34 -4.00 -35.39 38.18
CA ARG A 34 -4.88 -34.25 38.48
C ARG A 34 -4.17 -32.91 38.33
N PHE A 35 -2.90 -32.83 38.73
CA PHE A 35 -2.09 -31.63 38.54
C PHE A 35 -1.81 -31.34 37.06
N GLN A 36 -1.44 -32.35 36.28
CA GLN A 36 -1.20 -32.21 34.83
C GLN A 36 -2.48 -31.86 34.06
N LEU A 37 -3.63 -32.45 34.42
CA LEU A 37 -4.93 -32.08 33.86
C LEU A 37 -5.31 -30.62 34.17
N GLY A 38 -4.97 -30.13 35.37
CA GLY A 38 -5.18 -28.72 35.75
C GLY A 38 -4.38 -27.75 34.88
N ILE A 39 -3.08 -28.00 34.68
CA ILE A 39 -2.21 -27.15 33.85
C ILE A 39 -2.66 -27.14 32.38
N VAL A 40 -3.07 -28.29 31.84
CA VAL A 40 -3.52 -28.38 30.44
C VAL A 40 -4.88 -27.69 30.24
N GLY A 41 -5.78 -27.76 31.23
CA GLY A 41 -7.04 -27.01 31.23
C GLY A 41 -6.81 -25.50 31.31
N GLU A 42 -6.05 -25.04 32.30
CA GLU A 42 -5.72 -23.62 32.48
C GLU A 42 -4.97 -23.02 31.28
N SER A 43 -4.14 -23.80 30.58
CA SER A 43 -3.47 -23.34 29.36
C SER A 43 -4.45 -23.12 28.20
N ARG A 44 -5.47 -23.99 28.05
CA ARG A 44 -6.50 -23.82 27.02
C ARG A 44 -7.37 -22.61 27.30
N ASP A 45 -7.75 -22.42 28.57
CA ASP A 45 -8.60 -21.32 28.99
C ASP A 45 -7.86 -19.97 28.89
N ASN A 46 -6.55 -19.94 29.22
CA ASN A 46 -5.72 -18.75 29.01
C ASN A 46 -5.56 -18.40 27.52
N LYS A 47 -5.43 -19.40 26.64
CA LYS A 47 -5.39 -19.17 25.19
C LYS A 47 -6.72 -18.64 24.67
N ALA A 48 -7.84 -19.22 25.12
CA ALA A 48 -9.17 -18.75 24.76
C ALA A 48 -9.44 -17.33 25.29
N MET A 49 -8.96 -16.99 26.49
CA MET A 49 -9.06 -15.66 27.06
C MET A 49 -8.27 -14.62 26.25
N VAL A 50 -7.03 -14.94 25.84
CA VAL A 50 -6.20 -14.04 25.02
C VAL A 50 -6.81 -13.85 23.63
N GLU A 51 -7.37 -14.91 23.05
CA GLU A 51 -8.05 -14.84 21.76
C GLU A 51 -9.34 -14.00 21.85
N ALA A 52 -10.20 -14.27 22.85
CA ALA A 52 -11.40 -13.49 23.13
C ALA A 52 -11.11 -12.01 23.35
N ARG A 53 -10.01 -11.71 24.08
CA ARG A 53 -9.53 -10.35 24.31
C ARG A 53 -9.21 -9.65 22.99
N SER A 54 -8.43 -10.27 22.11
CA SER A 54 -8.09 -9.71 20.79
C SER A 54 -9.33 -9.37 19.95
N TYR A 55 -10.34 -10.25 19.95
CA TYR A 55 -11.59 -10.01 19.23
C TYR A 55 -12.43 -8.85 19.79
N CYS A 56 -12.41 -8.66 21.11
CA CYS A 56 -13.05 -7.53 21.76
C CYS A 56 -12.29 -6.22 21.51
N GLU A 57 -10.95 -6.26 21.51
CA GLU A 57 -10.09 -5.12 21.16
C GLU A 57 -10.34 -4.67 19.72
N SER A 58 -10.45 -5.61 18.77
CA SER A 58 -10.83 -5.32 17.38
C SER A 58 -12.20 -4.65 17.26
N GLY A 59 -13.21 -5.16 17.97
CA GLY A 59 -14.55 -4.57 17.92
C GLY A 59 -14.60 -3.14 18.49
N ILE A 60 -13.75 -2.82 19.46
CA ILE A 60 -13.61 -1.46 19.97
C ILE A 60 -12.92 -0.54 18.96
N GLU A 61 -11.89 -1.01 18.25
CA GLU A 61 -11.20 -0.19 17.24
C GLU A 61 -12.07 0.12 16.02
N ASP A 62 -12.90 -0.83 15.57
CA ASP A 62 -13.85 -0.58 14.49
C ASP A 62 -14.78 0.60 14.82
N MET A 63 -15.16 0.70 16.10
CA MET A 63 -15.98 1.80 16.60
C MET A 63 -15.21 3.11 16.80
N ARG A 64 -13.88 3.05 17.03
CA ARG A 64 -12.99 4.23 17.10
C ARG A 64 -12.70 4.86 15.75
N ARG A 65 -12.82 4.11 14.65
CA ARG A 65 -12.61 4.58 13.27
C ARG A 65 -13.63 5.62 12.78
N VAL A 66 -14.64 5.92 13.58
CA VAL A 66 -15.69 6.88 13.24
C VAL A 66 -15.15 8.32 13.25
N MET A 67 -14.90 8.88 12.06
CA MET A 67 -14.22 10.17 11.88
C MET A 67 -15.16 11.37 11.62
N SER A 68 -16.48 11.17 11.48
CA SER A 68 -17.41 12.26 11.18
C SER A 68 -18.42 12.55 12.29
N ARG A 69 -18.79 13.83 12.44
CA ARG A 69 -19.82 14.30 13.40
C ARG A 69 -21.20 13.65 13.17
N GLY A 70 -21.51 13.26 11.92
CA GLY A 70 -22.76 12.59 11.58
C GLY A 70 -22.83 11.15 12.09
N GLU A 71 -21.70 10.46 12.16
CA GLU A 71 -21.62 9.06 12.59
C GLU A 71 -21.52 8.91 14.13
N PHE A 72 -21.11 9.97 14.83
CA PHE A 72 -21.19 10.09 16.30
C PHE A 72 -22.63 10.40 16.78
N GLY A 73 -23.49 10.93 15.89
CA GLY A 73 -24.85 11.36 16.19
C GLY A 73 -25.91 10.25 16.12
N VAL A 74 -27.18 10.66 16.23
CA VAL A 74 -28.35 9.76 16.17
C VAL A 74 -28.47 9.14 14.77
N GLY A 75 -28.33 7.81 14.67
CA GLY A 75 -28.43 7.04 13.41
C GLY A 75 -27.09 6.65 12.76
N GLY A 76 -25.96 6.96 13.39
CA GLY A 76 -24.63 6.48 12.98
C GLY A 76 -24.21 5.16 13.65
N PRO A 77 -23.04 4.61 13.30
CA PRO A 77 -22.47 3.42 13.93
C PRO A 77 -22.23 3.56 15.44
N LEU A 78 -22.19 4.78 16.00
CA LEU A 78 -22.12 5.05 17.45
C LEU A 78 -23.47 5.51 18.04
N ALA A 79 -24.60 5.17 17.40
CA ALA A 79 -25.93 5.48 17.93
C ALA A 79 -26.13 4.84 19.32
N GLU A 80 -26.79 5.57 20.22
CA GLU A 80 -27.16 5.02 21.53
C GLU A 80 -28.10 3.82 21.35
N ASN A 81 -27.94 2.79 22.19
CA ASN A 81 -28.76 1.58 22.16
C ASN A 81 -28.70 0.86 20.80
N LEU A 82 -27.52 0.76 20.18
CA LEU A 82 -27.27 -0.31 19.21
C LEU A 82 -27.74 -1.62 19.85
N ALA A 83 -28.76 -2.25 19.26
CA ALA A 83 -29.26 -3.51 19.77
C ALA A 83 -28.07 -4.48 19.82
N PRO A 84 -27.83 -5.18 20.95
CA PRO A 84 -26.71 -6.10 21.07
C PRO A 84 -26.89 -7.22 20.04
N THR A 85 -26.30 -7.06 18.87
CA THR A 85 -26.16 -8.14 17.88
C THR A 85 -24.99 -8.97 18.31
N ALA A 86 -25.28 -10.16 18.84
CA ALA A 86 -24.25 -11.14 19.15
C ALA A 86 -23.69 -11.68 17.84
N GLU A 87 -22.45 -11.35 17.55
CA GLU A 87 -21.70 -11.88 16.41
C GLU A 87 -20.97 -13.14 16.86
N THR A 88 -21.20 -14.27 16.18
CA THR A 88 -20.51 -15.53 16.50
C THR A 88 -19.41 -15.81 15.49
N PHE A 89 -18.22 -16.14 15.97
CA PHE A 89 -17.05 -16.46 15.15
C PHE A 89 -16.34 -17.70 15.68
N SER A 90 -15.71 -18.45 14.76
CA SER A 90 -14.95 -19.64 15.09
C SER A 90 -13.47 -19.27 15.26
N GLY A 91 -12.97 -19.29 16.49
CA GLY A 91 -11.54 -19.11 16.77
C GLY A 91 -10.77 -20.43 16.74
N LYS A 92 -9.45 -20.35 16.91
CA LYS A 92 -8.52 -21.49 16.92
C LYS A 92 -8.66 -22.32 18.20
N SER A 93 -9.06 -21.69 19.31
CA SER A 93 -9.20 -22.37 20.61
C SER A 93 -10.64 -22.72 21.00
N ALA A 94 -11.63 -21.92 20.57
CA ALA A 94 -13.05 -22.12 20.85
C ALA A 94 -13.94 -21.35 19.86
N SER A 95 -15.25 -21.54 19.94
CA SER A 95 -16.22 -20.62 19.32
C SER A 95 -16.53 -19.48 20.29
N PHE A 96 -16.55 -18.27 19.76
CA PHE A 96 -16.69 -17.04 20.53
C PHE A 96 -17.91 -16.26 20.06
N SER A 97 -18.50 -15.49 20.96
CA SER A 97 -19.54 -14.52 20.65
C SER A 97 -19.18 -13.16 21.19
N ARG A 98 -19.25 -12.13 20.34
CA ARG A 98 -19.00 -10.74 20.70
C ARG A 98 -20.28 -9.94 20.71
N THR A 99 -20.42 -9.08 21.72
CA THR A 99 -21.50 -8.11 21.85
C THR A 99 -20.92 -6.73 22.08
N LEU A 100 -21.39 -5.71 21.37
CA LEU A 100 -20.99 -4.32 21.53
C LEU A 100 -22.17 -3.50 22.07
N VAL A 101 -21.92 -2.67 23.08
CA VAL A 101 -22.91 -1.76 23.67
C VAL A 101 -22.34 -0.35 23.71
N VAL A 102 -23.11 0.62 23.20
CA VAL A 102 -22.76 2.04 23.21
C VAL A 102 -23.71 2.79 24.14
N GLU A 103 -23.16 3.43 25.17
CA GLU A 103 -23.88 4.21 26.17
C GLU A 103 -23.47 5.68 26.09
N ASN A 104 -24.44 6.60 26.16
CA ASN A 104 -24.19 8.04 26.27
C ASN A 104 -23.83 8.40 27.72
N LEU A 105 -22.68 9.07 27.93
CA LEU A 105 -22.29 9.51 29.27
C LEU A 105 -22.86 10.91 29.56
N PRO A 106 -23.45 11.14 30.75
CA PRO A 106 -24.01 12.44 31.11
C PRO A 106 -22.92 13.49 31.26
N GLN A 107 -23.06 14.63 30.58
CA GLN A 107 -22.15 15.78 30.64
C GLN A 107 -22.84 17.04 31.19
N PRO A 108 -22.17 17.84 32.03
CA PRO A 108 -22.75 19.06 32.58
C PRO A 108 -22.89 20.13 31.49
N GLY A 109 -24.11 20.64 31.29
CA GLY A 109 -24.41 21.72 30.34
C GLY A 109 -25.02 21.28 29.00
N VAL A 110 -25.16 19.97 28.76
CA VAL A 110 -25.80 19.40 27.57
C VAL A 110 -27.28 19.09 27.90
N THR A 111 -28.22 19.66 27.14
CA THR A 111 -29.68 19.47 27.36
C THR A 111 -30.40 18.74 26.22
N SER A 112 -29.70 18.33 25.16
CA SER A 112 -30.25 17.60 24.01
C SER A 112 -29.37 16.40 23.63
N GLU A 113 -29.99 15.28 23.25
CA GLU A 113 -29.31 14.04 22.81
C GLU A 113 -28.35 14.25 21.62
N ASP A 114 -28.58 15.28 20.80
CA ASP A 114 -27.72 15.64 19.65
C ASP A 114 -26.39 16.33 20.01
N ASP A 115 -26.16 16.69 21.28
CA ASP A 115 -24.95 17.40 21.75
C ASP A 115 -24.17 16.58 22.81
N VAL A 116 -24.42 15.26 22.87
CA VAL A 116 -23.59 14.34 23.67
C VAL A 116 -22.19 14.29 23.06
N ARG A 117 -21.16 14.63 23.84
CA ARG A 117 -19.75 14.62 23.41
C ARG A 117 -18.94 13.49 24.01
N GLN A 118 -19.56 12.60 24.78
CA GLN A 118 -18.90 11.46 25.42
C GLN A 118 -19.78 10.21 25.33
N LYS A 119 -19.19 9.12 24.83
CA LYS A 119 -19.83 7.81 24.74
C LYS A 119 -18.93 6.77 25.36
N ARG A 120 -19.52 5.79 26.04
CA ARG A 120 -18.84 4.58 26.51
C ARG A 120 -19.16 3.44 25.56
N ILE A 121 -18.15 2.70 25.17
CA ILE A 121 -18.27 1.49 24.37
C ILE A 121 -17.84 0.33 25.25
N THR A 122 -18.70 -0.67 25.38
CA THR A 122 -18.44 -1.90 26.11
C THR A 122 -18.48 -3.05 25.11
N ALA A 123 -17.37 -3.79 25.01
CA ALA A 123 -17.27 -5.00 24.22
C ALA A 123 -17.20 -6.21 25.14
N THR A 124 -18.11 -7.14 24.95
CA THR A 124 -18.22 -8.37 25.72
C THR A 124 -17.98 -9.56 24.81
N CYS A 125 -16.94 -10.34 25.07
CA CYS A 125 -16.59 -11.53 24.29
C CYS A 125 -16.68 -12.77 25.19
N SER A 126 -17.58 -13.68 24.87
CA SER A 126 -17.81 -14.91 25.62
C SER A 126 -17.48 -16.15 24.80
N TRP A 127 -17.04 -17.20 25.47
CA TRP A 127 -16.89 -18.57 24.96
C TRP A 127 -17.54 -19.55 25.94
N GLU A 128 -17.48 -20.85 25.65
CA GLU A 128 -18.16 -21.90 26.43
C GLU A 128 -17.85 -21.85 27.94
N ASP A 129 -16.61 -21.48 28.31
CA ASP A 129 -16.08 -21.58 29.67
C ASP A 129 -15.72 -20.21 30.29
N GLY A 130 -16.03 -19.08 29.65
CA GLY A 130 -15.68 -17.75 30.19
C GLY A 130 -16.09 -16.54 29.34
N GLU A 131 -15.81 -15.36 29.88
CA GLU A 131 -16.15 -14.06 29.29
C GLU A 131 -15.07 -13.01 29.60
N VAL A 132 -14.81 -12.11 28.64
CA VAL A 132 -13.96 -10.93 28.78
C VAL A 132 -14.78 -9.70 28.42
N GLU A 133 -14.77 -8.69 29.30
CA GLU A 133 -15.38 -7.40 29.05
C GLU A 133 -14.30 -6.32 28.94
N LEU A 134 -14.32 -5.56 27.85
CA LEU A 134 -13.47 -4.40 27.61
C LEU A 134 -14.32 -3.14 27.48
N GLN A 135 -13.83 -2.05 28.06
CA GLN A 135 -14.52 -0.76 28.03
C GLN A 135 -13.59 0.34 27.54
N THR A 136 -14.11 1.22 26.68
CA THR A 136 -13.45 2.48 26.31
C THR A 136 -14.44 3.63 26.40
N VAL A 137 -13.91 4.84 26.62
CA VAL A 137 -14.68 6.08 26.47
C VAL A 137 -14.16 6.81 25.24
N MET A 138 -15.08 7.27 24.40
CA MET A 138 -14.80 8.11 23.23
C MET A 138 -15.44 9.47 23.43
N SER A 139 -14.75 10.52 22.97
CA SER A 139 -15.26 11.89 23.02
C SER A 139 -15.10 12.63 21.71
N LEU A 140 -16.13 13.37 21.33
CA LEU A 140 -16.11 14.24 20.16
C LEU A 140 -15.37 15.54 20.52
N HIS A 141 -14.23 15.80 19.87
CA HIS A 141 -13.42 16.98 20.12
C HIS A 141 -13.21 17.81 18.85
N ASP A 142 -13.24 19.13 19.00
CA ASP A 142 -12.74 20.07 17.99
C ASP A 142 -11.21 20.06 18.04
N ALA A 143 -10.57 20.08 16.87
CA ALA A 143 -9.11 19.94 16.69
C ALA A 143 -8.27 20.91 17.54
N THR A 144 -8.87 22.03 17.97
CA THR A 144 -8.24 23.07 18.80
C THR A 144 -8.01 22.65 20.26
N ASN A 145 -8.73 21.65 20.78
CA ASN A 145 -8.64 21.24 22.20
C ASN A 145 -7.92 19.90 22.42
N SER A 146 -7.59 19.17 21.36
CA SER A 146 -6.80 17.93 21.40
C SER A 146 -5.38 18.13 21.93
N ALA A 147 -4.83 19.34 21.81
CA ALA A 147 -3.51 19.72 22.34
C ALA A 147 -3.45 19.81 23.87
N LEU A 148 -4.61 19.87 24.56
CA LEU A 148 -4.67 19.90 26.02
C LEU A 148 -4.82 18.51 26.64
N ALA A 149 -5.26 17.50 25.87
CA ALA A 149 -5.41 16.13 26.34
C ALA A 149 -4.09 15.34 26.35
N THR A 150 -3.10 15.75 25.54
CA THR A 150 -1.74 15.19 25.54
C THR A 150 -0.87 15.69 26.70
N ASN A 151 -1.29 16.76 27.40
CA ASN A 151 -0.57 17.32 28.56
C ASN A 151 -0.96 16.68 29.91
N LEU A 152 -1.80 15.64 29.92
CA LEU A 152 -2.06 14.83 31.11
C LEU A 152 -1.29 13.52 31.02
N GLY A 153 0.02 13.60 31.24
CA GLY A 153 0.81 12.44 31.62
C GLY A 153 0.37 11.92 33.00
N GLY A 154 0.18 10.61 33.13
CA GLY A 154 0.18 9.92 34.40
C GLY A 154 -0.86 8.82 34.58
N GLY A 155 -0.43 7.56 34.38
CA GLY A 155 -0.85 6.45 35.25
C GLY A 155 -1.83 5.43 34.67
N GLY A 156 -1.28 4.25 34.33
CA GLY A 156 -1.84 2.95 34.72
C GLY A 156 -3.02 2.38 33.93
N GLY A 157 -2.74 1.41 33.05
CA GLY A 157 -3.72 0.45 32.55
C GLY A 157 -3.29 -0.23 31.26
N PRO A 158 -3.20 -1.58 31.18
CA PRO A 158 -2.73 -2.29 30.00
C PRO A 158 -3.86 -2.38 28.96
N ALA A 159 -4.01 -1.35 28.14
CA ALA A 159 -4.89 -1.35 26.99
C ALA A 159 -4.07 -1.65 25.74
N LEU A 160 -3.89 -2.94 25.44
CA LEU A 160 -3.53 -3.37 24.09
C LEU A 160 -4.75 -3.05 23.20
N SER A 161 -4.59 -2.14 22.26
CA SER A 161 -5.44 -2.08 21.07
C SER A 161 -4.82 -3.06 20.04
N PRO A 162 -5.58 -3.66 19.10
CA PRO A 162 -4.99 -4.36 17.97
C PRO A 162 -4.16 -3.35 17.17
N SER A 163 -2.86 -3.55 17.19
CA SER A 163 -1.87 -2.65 16.65
C SER A 163 -1.85 -2.71 15.11
N LEU A 164 -1.86 -1.56 14.43
CA LEU A 164 -1.66 -1.43 12.98
C LEU A 164 -0.29 -1.96 12.52
N ASN A 165 0.67 -2.06 13.44
CA ASN A 165 1.97 -2.70 13.27
C ASN A 165 1.84 -4.25 13.22
N ALA A 166 0.72 -4.84 13.64
CA ALA A 166 0.41 -6.27 13.46
C ALA A 166 1.52 -7.22 13.99
N GLY A 167 2.23 -6.80 15.05
CA GLY A 167 3.35 -7.54 15.64
C GLY A 167 4.66 -7.48 14.83
N SER A 168 4.73 -6.67 13.77
CA SER A 168 5.90 -6.58 12.88
C SER A 168 7.10 -5.90 13.54
N SER A 169 6.90 -5.19 14.65
CA SER A 169 7.98 -4.61 15.44
C SER A 169 7.64 -4.33 16.90
N ASP A 170 8.67 -4.19 17.72
CA ASP A 170 8.60 -3.86 19.14
C ASP A 170 9.54 -2.67 19.45
N ASP A 171 9.14 -1.79 20.37
CA ASP A 171 10.07 -0.85 20.99
C ASP A 171 10.90 -1.61 22.04
N ILE A 172 12.21 -1.54 21.91
CA ILE A 172 13.19 -2.19 22.80
C ILE A 172 14.04 -1.16 23.55
N SER A 173 13.64 0.12 23.51
CA SER A 173 14.27 1.19 24.26
C SER A 173 13.98 1.02 25.75
N GLU A 174 15.03 1.02 26.57
CA GLU A 174 14.91 1.02 28.02
C GLU A 174 15.46 2.36 28.54
N SER A 175 14.68 3.07 29.35
CA SER A 175 15.11 4.32 29.97
C SER A 175 14.83 4.32 31.46
N VAL A 176 15.72 4.97 32.21
CA VAL A 176 15.61 5.14 33.66
C VAL A 176 15.50 6.61 34.01
N PRO A 177 14.63 6.99 34.96
CA PRO A 177 14.59 8.35 35.46
C PRO A 177 15.84 8.62 36.30
N LEU A 178 16.42 9.81 36.13
CA LEU A 178 17.51 10.29 36.97
C LEU A 178 16.91 11.05 38.16
N GLU A 179 17.06 10.52 39.37
CA GLU A 179 16.58 11.22 40.57
C GLU A 179 17.44 12.46 40.86
N ALA A 180 16.77 13.55 41.26
CA ALA A 180 17.44 14.77 41.70
C ALA A 180 18.12 14.54 43.07
N GLY A 181 19.34 14.02 43.06
CA GLY A 181 20.22 13.87 44.23
C GLY A 181 21.46 14.77 44.17
N ASP A 182 22.17 14.92 45.30
CA ASP A 182 23.17 15.94 45.67
C ASP A 182 24.38 16.20 44.71
N GLU A 183 24.45 15.58 43.52
CA GLU A 183 25.44 15.90 42.47
C GLU A 183 24.84 16.35 41.12
N GLY A 184 23.55 16.68 41.07
CA GLY A 184 22.91 17.37 39.94
C GLY A 184 22.50 16.46 38.77
N TYR A 185 21.63 16.99 37.89
CA TYR A 185 21.21 16.34 36.66
C TYR A 185 22.42 15.94 35.82
N GLY A 186 22.43 14.72 35.27
CA GLY A 186 23.45 14.32 34.30
C GLY A 186 23.48 15.31 33.14
N SER A 187 24.67 15.63 32.62
CA SER A 187 24.75 16.49 31.43
C SER A 187 24.22 15.71 30.22
N PRO A 188 23.39 16.31 29.35
CA PRO A 188 22.93 15.65 28.13
C PRO A 188 24.06 14.96 27.36
N GLY A 189 23.85 13.69 27.03
CA GLY A 189 24.82 12.87 26.32
C GLY A 189 25.98 12.31 27.17
N GLN A 190 25.97 12.50 28.50
CA GLN A 190 26.93 11.87 29.41
C GLN A 190 26.64 10.37 29.53
N VAL A 191 27.70 9.55 29.59
CA VAL A 191 27.59 8.11 29.92
C VAL A 191 27.62 7.97 31.44
N VAL A 192 26.62 7.31 32.01
CA VAL A 192 26.50 7.01 33.44
C VAL A 192 26.38 5.49 33.64
N LEU A 193 26.91 5.00 34.76
CA LEU A 193 26.78 3.61 35.18
C LEU A 193 25.73 3.54 36.29
N ILE A 194 24.67 2.77 36.06
CA ILE A 194 23.60 2.53 37.02
C ILE A 194 23.43 1.01 37.10
N ASP A 195 23.56 0.44 38.30
CA ASP A 195 23.47 -1.01 38.53
C ASP A 195 24.35 -1.86 37.59
N ASP A 196 25.60 -1.44 37.36
CA ASP A 196 26.60 -2.06 36.48
C ASP A 196 26.23 -2.08 34.98
N GLU A 197 25.20 -1.36 34.56
CA GLU A 197 24.82 -1.15 33.16
C GLU A 197 25.13 0.28 32.70
N TYR A 198 25.43 0.45 31.41
CA TYR A 198 25.71 1.77 30.84
C TYR A 198 24.42 2.45 30.39
N TYR A 199 24.26 3.71 30.75
CA TYR A 199 23.16 4.56 30.29
C TYR A 199 23.71 5.85 29.72
N ILE A 200 23.02 6.41 28.72
CA ILE A 200 23.32 7.71 28.13
C ILE A 200 22.24 8.69 28.51
N VAL A 201 22.63 9.79 29.15
CA VAL A 201 21.70 10.83 29.59
C VAL A 201 21.04 11.48 28.36
N GLU A 202 19.71 11.52 28.36
CA GLU A 202 18.90 12.10 27.29
C GLU A 202 18.99 13.64 27.28
N GLN A 203 18.52 14.28 26.21
CA GLN A 203 18.58 15.75 26.09
C GLN A 203 17.90 16.51 27.22
N SER A 204 16.87 15.91 27.83
CA SER A 204 16.15 16.50 28.96
C SER A 204 17.01 16.61 30.22
N GLY A 205 18.06 15.79 30.36
CA GLY A 205 18.83 15.63 31.59
C GLY A 205 18.06 14.95 32.74
N LEU A 206 16.82 14.51 32.50
CA LEU A 206 15.92 13.91 33.50
C LEU A 206 15.84 12.39 33.40
N SER A 207 16.31 11.82 32.29
CA SER A 207 16.25 10.40 31.96
C SER A 207 17.56 9.99 31.29
N ALA A 208 17.87 8.69 31.35
CA ALA A 208 18.98 8.11 30.62
C ALA A 208 18.53 6.83 29.91
N SER A 209 18.91 6.67 28.65
CA SER A 209 18.60 5.49 27.84
C SER A 209 19.70 4.43 28.02
N LYS A 210 19.32 3.18 28.20
CA LYS A 210 20.25 2.05 28.31
C LYS A 210 21.08 1.91 27.05
N SER A 211 22.34 1.58 27.22
CA SER A 211 23.31 1.48 26.13
C SER A 211 24.31 0.36 26.41
N GLN A 212 24.95 -0.13 25.35
CA GLN A 212 26.05 -1.08 25.47
C GLN A 212 27.16 -0.69 24.50
N VAL A 213 28.41 -0.95 24.86
CA VAL A 213 29.53 -0.77 23.92
C VAL A 213 29.27 -1.63 22.68
N CYS A 214 29.23 -1.03 21.50
CA CYS A 214 28.82 -1.70 20.26
C CYS A 214 29.66 -2.95 19.97
N SER A 215 30.96 -2.93 20.26
CA SER A 215 31.86 -4.08 20.06
C SER A 215 31.63 -5.23 21.03
N GLY A 216 30.90 -5.01 22.13
CA GLY A 216 30.54 -6.02 23.12
C GLY A 216 29.23 -6.74 22.83
N ILE A 217 28.52 -6.36 21.76
CA ILE A 217 27.23 -6.94 21.39
C ILE A 217 27.45 -8.19 20.52
N SER A 218 26.75 -9.30 20.84
CA SER A 218 26.79 -10.56 20.08
C SER A 218 25.37 -11.03 19.75
N PRO A 219 25.02 -11.32 18.48
CA PRO A 219 25.83 -11.20 17.27
C PRO A 219 26.33 -9.77 17.01
N VAL A 220 27.41 -9.64 16.23
CA VAL A 220 28.05 -8.34 15.94
C VAL A 220 27.04 -7.41 15.28
N VAL A 221 26.97 -6.17 15.77
CA VAL A 221 26.18 -5.10 15.14
C VAL A 221 26.92 -4.54 13.93
N LEU A 222 26.26 -4.53 12.78
CA LEU A 222 26.79 -4.05 11.51
C LEU A 222 26.35 -2.61 11.25
N PRO A 223 27.14 -1.82 10.50
CA PRO A 223 26.70 -0.53 10.00
C PRO A 223 25.39 -0.66 9.22
N PHE A 224 24.50 0.29 9.45
CA PHE A 224 23.28 0.47 8.69
C PHE A 224 23.19 1.94 8.23
N GLU A 225 22.24 2.24 7.36
CA GLU A 225 22.07 3.59 6.84
C GLU A 225 21.73 4.62 7.94
N SER A 226 21.87 5.91 7.59
CA SER A 226 21.64 7.05 8.49
C SER A 226 22.45 7.01 9.80
N GLY A 227 23.67 6.44 9.75
CA GLY A 227 24.56 6.36 10.91
C GLY A 227 24.11 5.36 11.99
N LEU A 228 23.09 4.56 11.69
CA LEU A 228 22.57 3.54 12.59
C LEU A 228 23.40 2.26 12.50
N ARG A 229 23.12 1.32 13.40
CA ARG A 229 23.61 -0.05 13.33
C ARG A 229 22.48 -1.02 13.50
N ALA A 230 22.59 -2.20 12.91
CA ALA A 230 21.60 -3.24 13.05
C ALA A 230 22.24 -4.62 13.20
N ARG A 231 21.48 -5.57 13.71
CA ARG A 231 21.85 -6.99 13.72
C ARG A 231 20.61 -7.86 13.55
N ARG A 232 20.81 -9.04 12.97
CA ARG A 232 19.81 -10.11 13.00
C ARG A 232 19.94 -10.93 14.28
N VAL A 233 18.81 -11.31 14.86
CA VAL A 233 18.73 -12.18 16.04
C VAL A 233 17.65 -13.24 15.85
N ASP A 234 17.90 -14.41 16.42
CA ASP A 234 16.87 -15.40 16.75
C ASP A 234 16.30 -14.98 18.12
N ASN A 235 15.06 -14.51 18.10
CA ASN A 235 14.36 -13.99 19.28
C ASN A 235 13.45 -15.05 19.91
N ASP A 236 13.13 -16.14 19.21
CA ASP A 236 12.09 -17.06 19.63
C ASP A 236 12.50 -18.51 19.84
N GLY A 237 13.78 -18.79 19.63
CA GLY A 237 14.40 -20.08 19.86
C GLY A 237 14.08 -21.11 18.78
N TYR A 238 13.51 -20.69 17.64
CA TYR A 238 13.41 -21.51 16.43
C TYR A 238 14.54 -21.12 15.47
N GLU A 239 15.19 -22.12 14.84
CA GLU A 239 16.27 -21.84 13.88
C GLU A 239 15.82 -20.86 12.78
N GLY A 240 16.41 -19.67 12.79
CA GLY A 240 16.05 -18.57 11.91
C GLY A 240 16.76 -17.27 12.30
N LEU A 241 16.76 -16.30 11.39
CA LEU A 241 17.15 -14.91 11.64
C LEU A 241 15.94 -14.00 11.39
N GLU A 242 14.88 -14.25 12.16
CA GLU A 242 13.55 -13.69 11.97
C GLU A 242 13.40 -12.26 12.51
N ALA A 243 14.26 -11.84 13.44
CA ALA A 243 14.21 -10.49 14.00
C ALA A 243 15.45 -9.66 13.65
N ILE A 244 15.26 -8.35 13.52
CA ILE A 244 16.31 -7.36 13.29
C ILE A 244 16.22 -6.31 14.39
N GLU A 245 17.30 -6.10 15.13
CA GLU A 245 17.38 -5.05 16.15
C GLU A 245 18.16 -3.86 15.59
N LEU A 246 17.60 -2.67 15.76
CA LEU A 246 18.14 -1.38 15.30
C LEU A 246 18.68 -0.58 16.48
N PHE A 247 19.86 0.01 16.29
CA PHE A 247 20.60 0.76 17.29
C PHE A 247 20.99 2.14 16.77
N GLU A 248 20.86 3.13 17.63
CA GLU A 248 21.50 4.44 17.47
C GLU A 248 22.93 4.39 18.03
N VAL A 249 23.89 5.02 17.35
CA VAL A 249 25.29 5.04 17.77
C VAL A 249 25.63 6.39 18.41
N VAL A 250 26.10 6.34 19.64
CA VAL A 250 26.63 7.51 20.36
C VAL A 250 28.11 7.30 20.63
N THR A 251 28.96 8.10 19.99
CA THR A 251 30.40 8.05 20.23
C THR A 251 30.80 8.97 21.38
N ARG A 252 31.50 8.41 22.39
CA ARG A 252 32.05 9.15 23.53
C ARG A 252 33.46 8.67 23.84
N GLU A 253 34.39 9.62 23.95
CA GLU A 253 35.80 9.36 24.24
C GLU A 253 36.44 8.32 23.29
N GLY A 254 36.00 8.29 22.03
CA GLY A 254 36.46 7.33 21.02
C GLY A 254 35.86 5.92 21.13
N THR A 255 34.87 5.72 21.99
CA THR A 255 34.11 4.47 22.13
C THR A 255 32.70 4.65 21.58
N ASP A 256 32.25 3.71 20.75
CA ASP A 256 30.90 3.67 20.20
C ASP A 256 29.97 2.91 21.16
N TYR A 257 28.92 3.57 21.61
CA TYR A 257 27.83 2.99 22.39
C TYR A 257 26.60 2.84 21.51
N CYS A 258 26.01 1.66 21.55
CA CYS A 258 24.81 1.30 20.80
C CYS A 258 23.62 1.38 21.75
N VAL A 259 22.66 2.23 21.42
CA VAL A 259 21.39 2.41 22.14
C VAL A 259 20.30 1.66 21.37
N PRO A 260 19.72 0.59 21.92
CA PRO A 260 18.63 -0.13 21.25
C PRO A 260 17.40 0.77 21.09
N ARG A 261 16.80 0.75 19.90
CA ARG A 261 15.60 1.54 19.59
C ARG A 261 14.41 0.64 19.27
N VAL A 262 14.51 -0.15 18.21
CA VAL A 262 13.39 -0.93 17.68
C VAL A 262 13.87 -2.30 17.26
N ARG A 263 13.00 -3.31 17.45
CA ARG A 263 13.16 -4.64 16.88
C ARG A 263 12.09 -4.91 15.83
N PHE A 264 12.45 -5.33 14.63
CA PHE A 264 11.55 -5.74 13.56
C PHE A 264 11.46 -7.26 13.51
N ASN A 265 10.27 -7.83 13.68
CA ASN A 265 10.04 -9.26 13.89
C ASN A 265 9.72 -10.06 12.62
N GLY A 266 9.65 -9.40 11.46
CA GLY A 266 9.24 -10.03 10.19
C GLY A 266 10.39 -10.35 9.23
N GLY A 267 11.64 -10.28 9.70
CA GLY A 267 12.83 -10.66 8.95
C GLY A 267 13.33 -9.61 7.96
N VAL A 268 12.67 -8.46 7.83
CA VAL A 268 13.08 -7.38 6.93
C VAL A 268 12.67 -6.01 7.45
N VAL A 269 13.53 -5.02 7.19
CA VAL A 269 13.26 -3.59 7.43
C VAL A 269 12.79 -2.96 6.13
N VAL A 270 11.64 -2.28 6.17
CA VAL A 270 11.08 -1.56 5.03
C VAL A 270 11.31 -0.06 5.22
N PRO A 271 12.21 0.57 4.44
CA PRO A 271 12.43 2.01 4.51
C PRO A 271 11.41 2.82 3.70
N ILE A 272 10.97 3.94 4.28
CA ILE A 272 10.17 4.99 3.64
C ILE A 272 10.98 6.28 3.69
N ARG A 273 11.34 6.82 2.52
CA ARG A 273 12.25 7.96 2.39
C ARG A 273 11.60 9.14 1.68
N GLY A 274 12.00 10.34 2.06
CA GLY A 274 11.63 11.57 1.37
C GLY A 274 12.35 12.78 1.96
N VAL A 275 11.95 13.97 1.51
CA VAL A 275 12.45 15.26 1.99
C VAL A 275 11.28 16.07 2.54
N VAL A 276 11.48 16.67 3.72
CA VAL A 276 10.56 17.66 4.27
C VAL A 276 10.97 19.02 3.75
N HIS A 277 10.09 19.74 3.06
CA HIS A 277 10.30 21.09 2.56
C HIS A 277 9.42 22.09 3.30
N SER A 278 9.99 23.16 3.82
CA SER A 278 9.23 24.29 4.36
C SER A 278 9.20 25.44 3.36
N ARG A 279 8.00 25.89 3.02
CA ARG A 279 7.70 27.08 2.21
C ARG A 279 6.75 28.03 2.95
N ILE A 280 6.89 28.06 4.27
CA ILE A 280 6.16 29.00 5.13
C ILE A 280 6.95 30.31 5.20
N SER A 281 6.30 31.42 4.85
CA SER A 281 6.93 32.73 4.90
C SER A 281 7.18 33.17 6.34
N ASP A 282 8.44 33.39 6.73
CA ASP A 282 8.74 34.09 7.98
C ASP A 282 8.31 35.55 7.82
N LYS A 283 7.25 35.93 8.54
CA LYS A 283 6.61 37.26 8.52
C LYS A 283 7.55 38.39 8.97
N GLY A 284 8.78 38.09 9.39
CA GLY A 284 9.79 39.07 9.82
C GLY A 284 11.04 39.23 8.93
N GLN A 285 11.43 38.23 8.13
CA GLN A 285 12.76 38.22 7.49
C GLN A 285 12.81 37.93 5.98
N GLY A 286 11.70 37.53 5.35
CA GLY A 286 11.70 37.20 3.92
C GLY A 286 12.42 35.88 3.57
N SER A 287 12.61 35.00 4.55
CA SER A 287 13.09 33.62 4.39
C SER A 287 11.97 32.62 4.74
N TYR A 288 12.12 31.35 4.38
CA TYR A 288 11.22 30.29 4.82
C TYR A 288 11.55 29.82 6.24
N LEU A 289 10.54 29.33 6.97
CA LEU A 289 10.75 28.76 8.31
C LEU A 289 11.69 27.53 8.25
N PRO A 290 12.62 27.39 9.19
CA PRO A 290 13.45 26.20 9.31
C PRO A 290 12.63 24.92 9.57
N VAL A 291 13.04 23.80 8.96
CA VAL A 291 12.33 22.52 9.11
C VAL A 291 12.58 21.83 10.45
N GLU A 292 13.61 22.26 11.21
CA GLU A 292 13.88 21.79 12.59
C GLU A 292 12.76 22.12 13.58
N LEU A 293 11.85 23.04 13.22
CA LEU A 293 10.68 23.39 14.01
C LEU A 293 9.56 22.34 13.94
N PHE A 294 9.65 21.39 12.99
CA PHE A 294 8.65 20.34 12.80
C PHE A 294 9.21 19.00 13.26
N THR A 295 8.33 18.16 13.80
CA THR A 295 8.70 16.81 14.24
C THR A 295 8.04 15.79 13.32
N LEU A 296 8.85 14.92 12.72
CA LEU A 296 8.33 13.77 11.97
C LEU A 296 7.87 12.69 12.94
N ASN A 297 6.71 12.08 12.68
CA ASN A 297 6.14 11.04 13.52
C ASN A 297 5.39 9.98 12.71
N VAL A 298 5.21 8.82 13.35
CA VAL A 298 4.49 7.66 12.82
C VAL A 298 3.34 7.31 13.76
N SER A 299 2.24 6.77 13.22
CA SER A 299 1.02 6.50 14.00
C SER A 299 1.13 5.40 15.08
N GLU A 300 2.21 4.63 15.12
CA GLU A 300 2.34 3.41 15.96
C GLU A 300 3.68 3.36 16.70
N SER A 301 3.71 2.70 17.86
CA SER A 301 4.94 2.32 18.56
C SER A 301 5.67 1.20 17.82
N GLY A 302 7.01 1.20 17.86
CA GLY A 302 7.85 0.21 17.19
C GLY A 302 8.30 0.59 15.77
N THR A 303 8.20 1.85 15.38
CA THR A 303 8.85 2.38 14.16
C THR A 303 9.89 3.42 14.53
N TYR A 304 10.94 3.54 13.74
CA TYR A 304 12.00 4.51 14.01
C TYR A 304 12.19 5.42 12.80
N CYS A 305 12.14 6.74 13.00
CA CYS A 305 12.44 7.69 11.94
C CYS A 305 13.65 8.54 12.29
N VAL A 306 14.52 8.72 11.31
CA VAL A 306 15.63 9.67 11.36
C VAL A 306 15.21 10.92 10.60
N PHE A 307 15.21 12.05 11.31
CA PHE A 307 14.99 13.38 10.76
C PHE A 307 15.86 14.36 11.56
N GLU A 308 17.07 14.60 11.05
CA GLU A 308 18.10 15.43 11.69
C GLU A 308 18.45 16.62 10.78
N PRO A 309 17.58 17.63 10.68
CA PRO A 309 17.84 18.80 9.86
C PRO A 309 18.99 19.65 10.42
N ASP A 310 19.79 20.23 9.52
CA ASP A 310 20.73 21.29 9.88
C ASP A 310 19.98 22.54 10.40
N ALA A 311 20.61 23.28 11.30
CA ALA A 311 20.07 24.55 11.80
C ALA A 311 19.77 25.50 10.63
N ASP A 312 18.63 26.19 10.71
CA ASP A 312 18.12 27.11 9.67
C ASP A 312 17.82 26.46 8.28
N ALA A 313 17.93 25.14 8.12
CA ALA A 313 17.64 24.47 6.86
C ALA A 313 16.14 24.56 6.52
N THR A 314 15.82 24.86 5.27
CA THR A 314 14.42 24.93 4.77
C THR A 314 13.98 23.64 4.08
N SER A 315 14.88 22.66 3.97
CA SER A 315 14.61 21.33 3.44
C SER A 315 15.57 20.32 4.06
N ALA A 316 15.08 19.16 4.48
CA ALA A 316 15.93 18.11 5.03
C ALA A 316 15.37 16.71 4.76
N PRO A 317 16.23 15.72 4.48
CA PRO A 317 15.81 14.35 4.24
C PRO A 317 15.30 13.69 5.52
N TYR A 318 14.39 12.75 5.35
CA TYR A 318 13.95 11.85 6.40
C TYR A 318 13.91 10.40 5.91
N THR A 319 14.11 9.48 6.85
CA THR A 319 13.89 8.06 6.63
C THR A 319 13.13 7.46 7.80
N CYS A 320 12.04 6.75 7.52
CA CYS A 320 11.31 5.95 8.49
C CYS A 320 11.50 4.46 8.22
N TYR A 321 11.83 3.71 9.26
CA TYR A 321 12.00 2.25 9.23
C TYR A 321 10.79 1.57 9.86
N VAL A 322 10.14 0.71 9.08
CA VAL A 322 8.98 -0.09 9.51
C VAL A 322 9.23 -1.58 9.31
N GLY A 323 8.52 -2.43 10.05
CA GLY A 323 8.66 -3.88 9.95
C GLY A 323 7.92 -4.46 8.74
N GLY A 324 8.60 -5.25 7.91
CA GLY A 324 7.96 -6.01 6.83
C GLY A 324 7.61 -7.43 7.24
N ASN A 325 7.29 -8.28 6.26
CA ASN A 325 7.05 -9.71 6.49
C ASN A 325 7.63 -10.57 5.34
N CYS A 326 8.63 -11.39 5.67
CA CYS A 326 9.33 -12.28 4.75
C CYS A 326 8.67 -13.65 4.51
N ALA A 327 7.52 -13.93 5.12
CA ALA A 327 6.85 -15.23 5.00
C ALA A 327 6.61 -15.68 3.56
N HIS A 328 6.34 -14.73 2.66
CA HIS A 328 6.06 -14.97 1.25
C HIS A 328 7.03 -14.26 0.29
N GLY A 329 7.95 -13.44 0.81
CA GLY A 329 8.94 -12.71 0.02
C GLY A 329 10.13 -13.57 -0.44
N PRO A 330 10.90 -13.16 -1.46
CA PRO A 330 12.07 -13.91 -1.92
C PRO A 330 13.07 -14.15 -0.78
N GLU A 331 13.81 -15.26 -0.80
CA GLU A 331 14.98 -15.40 0.08
C GLU A 331 16.00 -14.33 -0.30
N GLY A 332 16.61 -13.66 0.69
CA GLY A 332 17.64 -12.67 0.39
C GLY A 332 18.95 -13.34 -0.01
N LEU A 333 19.83 -12.52 -0.56
CA LEU A 333 21.16 -12.96 -1.00
C LEU A 333 22.21 -12.79 0.10
N ASP A 334 21.97 -11.87 1.04
CA ASP A 334 22.88 -11.49 2.10
C ASP A 334 22.12 -11.27 3.42
N ASN A 335 22.60 -11.88 4.50
CA ASN A 335 22.04 -11.65 5.83
C ASN A 335 22.51 -10.32 6.44
N ASP A 336 23.56 -9.71 5.88
CA ASP A 336 24.07 -8.42 6.32
C ASP A 336 23.25 -7.25 5.71
N ASP A 337 22.46 -7.52 4.66
CA ASP A 337 21.46 -6.58 4.15
C ASP A 337 20.13 -6.74 4.92
N PHE A 338 19.83 -5.76 5.77
CA PHE A 338 18.61 -5.73 6.58
C PHE A 338 17.34 -5.33 5.81
N THR A 339 17.48 -4.86 4.56
CA THR A 339 16.37 -4.53 3.65
C THR A 339 15.98 -5.70 2.74
N GLN A 340 16.69 -6.83 2.85
CA GLN A 340 16.31 -8.09 2.24
C GLN A 340 15.79 -9.07 3.29
N CYS A 341 15.06 -10.08 2.83
CA CYS A 341 14.74 -11.22 3.68
C CYS A 341 16.00 -12.02 4.03
N PRO A 342 16.02 -12.79 5.13
CA PRO A 342 17.16 -13.63 5.44
C PRO A 342 17.38 -14.69 4.34
N THR A 343 18.63 -15.15 4.20
CA THR A 343 19.02 -16.18 3.21
C THR A 343 18.38 -17.55 3.47
N THR A 344 17.94 -17.79 4.71
CA THR A 344 17.14 -18.95 5.08
C THR A 344 15.80 -18.46 5.62
N ARG A 345 14.71 -18.81 4.96
CA ARG A 345 13.38 -18.34 5.37
C ARG A 345 12.97 -18.96 6.73
N PRO A 346 12.63 -18.14 7.75
CA PRO A 346 12.16 -18.67 9.02
C PRO A 346 10.73 -19.21 8.85
N SER A 347 10.51 -20.44 9.28
CA SER A 347 9.29 -21.20 9.01
C SER A 347 8.05 -20.73 9.80
N ASN A 348 8.20 -19.82 10.77
CA ASN A 348 7.18 -19.45 11.75
C ASN A 348 6.78 -17.95 11.75
N ILE A 349 7.30 -17.10 10.84
CA ILE A 349 7.03 -15.65 10.82
C ILE A 349 5.53 -15.33 10.78
N LEU A 350 4.74 -16.06 9.99
CA LEU A 350 3.28 -15.86 9.85
C LEU A 350 2.50 -16.06 11.15
N SER A 351 3.05 -16.79 12.13
CA SER A 351 2.37 -16.98 13.41
C SER A 351 2.45 -15.77 14.32
N LYS A 352 3.30 -14.78 13.99
CA LYS A 352 3.63 -13.62 14.82
C LYS A 352 3.40 -12.28 14.15
N VAL A 353 3.70 -12.20 12.86
CA VAL A 353 3.59 -10.97 12.07
C VAL A 353 2.43 -11.11 11.09
N GLY A 354 1.52 -10.13 11.08
CA GLY A 354 0.41 -10.08 10.13
C GLY A 354 0.90 -10.01 8.68
N GLU A 355 0.02 -10.36 7.73
CA GLU A 355 0.32 -10.29 6.30
C GLU A 355 0.81 -8.89 5.91
N GLY A 356 1.99 -8.84 5.27
CA GLY A 356 2.64 -7.61 4.85
C GLY A 356 3.33 -6.79 5.95
N GLY A 357 3.25 -7.20 7.21
CA GLY A 357 3.87 -6.48 8.33
C GLY A 357 3.13 -5.18 8.68
N TRP A 358 3.89 -4.08 8.76
CA TRP A 358 3.39 -2.78 9.22
C TRP A 358 2.45 -2.09 8.22
N ARG A 359 1.36 -1.51 8.74
CA ARG A 359 0.55 -0.47 8.09
C ARG A 359 0.37 0.71 9.04
N GLY A 360 0.18 1.91 8.52
CA GLY A 360 0.00 3.10 9.35
C GLY A 360 0.31 4.40 8.62
N ARG A 361 0.50 5.47 9.39
CA ARG A 361 0.70 6.83 8.85
C ARG A 361 2.08 7.37 9.17
N VAL A 362 2.70 8.05 8.20
CA VAL A 362 3.94 8.83 8.36
C VAL A 362 3.62 10.29 8.07
N GLY A 363 3.99 11.20 8.97
CA GLY A 363 3.68 12.62 8.80
C GLY A 363 4.35 13.54 9.80
N LEU A 364 3.87 14.77 9.88
CA LEU A 364 4.43 15.82 10.72
C LEU A 364 3.49 16.19 11.88
N LEU A 365 4.08 16.40 13.04
CA LEU A 365 3.44 17.00 14.21
C LEU A 365 3.59 18.53 14.18
N ASN A 366 2.75 19.21 14.96
CA ASN A 366 2.75 20.66 15.17
C ASN A 366 2.51 21.54 13.92
N VAL A 367 2.22 20.97 12.74
CA VAL A 367 1.90 21.75 11.53
C VAL A 367 0.51 22.40 11.64
N ALA A 368 -0.51 21.62 11.97
CA ALA A 368 -1.90 22.10 12.03
C ALA A 368 -2.16 23.05 13.21
N SER A 369 -1.46 22.88 14.34
CA SER A 369 -1.59 23.73 15.53
C SER A 369 -1.09 25.15 15.31
N GLU A 370 -0.09 25.31 14.44
CA GLU A 370 0.48 26.61 14.03
C GLU A 370 -0.27 27.21 12.82
N GLY A 371 -1.29 26.52 12.32
CA GLY A 371 -2.14 26.98 11.23
C GLY A 371 -1.56 26.74 9.83
N TYR A 372 -0.52 25.91 9.69
CA TYR A 372 0.09 25.54 8.41
C TYR A 372 -0.59 24.33 7.77
N ASN A 373 -0.27 24.03 6.51
CA ASN A 373 -0.78 22.84 5.79
C ASN A 373 0.37 22.02 5.20
N VAL A 374 0.17 20.70 5.09
CA VAL A 374 1.03 19.82 4.29
C VAL A 374 0.34 19.57 2.95
N CYS A 375 1.08 19.68 1.86
CA CYS A 375 0.61 19.37 0.51
C CYS A 375 0.95 17.92 0.15
N PHE A 376 0.03 17.24 -0.51
CA PHE A 376 0.23 15.95 -1.18
C PHE A 376 -0.11 16.07 -2.66
N PHE A 377 -0.03 14.94 -3.39
CA PHE A 377 -0.44 14.86 -4.80
C PHE A 377 -1.81 15.51 -5.05
N GLU A 378 -2.77 15.23 -4.16
CA GLU A 378 -4.15 15.67 -4.31
C GLU A 378 -4.27 17.20 -4.31
N GLU A 379 -3.48 17.88 -3.47
CA GLU A 379 -3.44 19.34 -3.41
C GLU A 379 -2.64 19.97 -4.55
N VAL A 380 -1.90 19.22 -5.38
CA VAL A 380 -1.15 19.77 -6.51
C VAL A 380 -1.88 19.53 -7.84
N GLU A 381 -2.30 18.29 -8.09
CA GLU A 381 -2.71 17.84 -9.43
C GLU A 381 -4.21 17.56 -9.60
N THR A 382 -4.96 17.25 -8.52
CA THR A 382 -6.37 16.82 -8.64
C THR A 382 -7.40 17.91 -8.31
N ASP A 383 -8.54 17.94 -9.02
CA ASP A 383 -9.69 18.84 -8.77
C ASP A 383 -10.65 18.33 -7.66
N THR A 384 -10.30 17.29 -6.93
CA THR A 384 -11.18 16.65 -5.93
C THR A 384 -11.00 17.26 -4.53
N ASP A 385 -12.11 17.35 -3.76
CA ASP A 385 -12.10 17.86 -2.38
C ASP A 385 -11.16 17.03 -1.50
N SER A 386 -10.02 17.61 -1.13
CA SER A 386 -8.94 16.92 -0.43
C SER A 386 -8.90 17.27 1.06
N THR A 387 -9.24 16.33 1.95
CA THR A 387 -9.06 16.50 3.41
C THR A 387 -7.68 17.07 3.75
N ARG A 388 -7.62 18.05 4.66
CA ARG A 388 -6.35 18.61 5.16
C ARG A 388 -5.72 17.61 6.12
N ASP A 389 -4.83 16.80 5.58
CA ASP A 389 -4.07 15.81 6.34
C ASP A 389 -2.65 16.33 6.59
N THR A 390 -2.04 15.93 7.71
CA THR A 390 -0.61 16.22 8.00
C THR A 390 0.27 14.98 7.86
N ALA A 391 -0.33 13.87 7.42
CA ALA A 391 0.31 12.57 7.34
C ALA A 391 -0.24 11.75 6.16
N ARG A 392 0.60 10.89 5.63
CA ARG A 392 0.33 9.95 4.55
C ARG A 392 0.06 8.55 5.11
N ASP A 393 -0.97 7.88 4.62
CA ASP A 393 -1.42 6.55 5.06
C ASP A 393 -0.88 5.46 4.13
N TYR A 394 -0.34 4.37 4.69
CA TYR A 394 0.31 3.27 3.96
C TYR A 394 -0.35 1.94 4.29
N PHE A 395 -0.88 1.25 3.28
CA PHE A 395 -1.49 -0.07 3.42
C PHE A 395 -1.55 -0.82 2.08
N SER A 396 -1.79 -2.13 2.14
CA SER A 396 -2.08 -2.97 0.97
C SER A 396 -3.53 -3.45 0.94
N TYR A 397 -4.12 -3.61 -0.24
CA TYR A 397 -5.41 -4.27 -0.46
C TYR A 397 -5.22 -5.64 -1.07
N ASN A 398 -5.99 -6.61 -0.57
CA ASN A 398 -6.11 -7.91 -1.21
C ASN A 398 -7.31 -7.90 -2.17
N ILE A 399 -7.06 -8.06 -3.47
CA ILE A 399 -8.12 -8.06 -4.51
C ILE A 399 -8.40 -9.51 -4.91
N GLY A 400 -9.66 -9.93 -4.77
CA GLY A 400 -10.09 -11.28 -5.15
C GLY A 400 -9.90 -11.58 -6.64
N PRO A 401 -9.84 -12.86 -7.05
CA PRO A 401 -9.66 -13.29 -8.44
C PRO A 401 -10.79 -12.87 -9.40
N ASP A 402 -11.92 -12.41 -8.87
CA ASP A 402 -13.08 -11.86 -9.59
C ASP A 402 -13.04 -10.32 -9.72
N GLY A 403 -11.96 -9.67 -9.27
CA GLY A 403 -11.85 -8.21 -9.21
C GLY A 403 -12.75 -7.58 -8.14
N ALA A 404 -13.44 -8.39 -7.33
CA ALA A 404 -14.25 -7.90 -6.23
C ALA A 404 -13.36 -7.61 -5.01
N LEU A 405 -13.61 -6.47 -4.37
CA LEU A 405 -13.10 -6.19 -3.02
C LEU A 405 -13.73 -7.22 -2.06
N GLY A 406 -12.91 -8.12 -1.51
CA GLY A 406 -13.38 -9.25 -0.69
C GLY A 406 -14.30 -8.81 0.46
N THR A 407 -15.37 -9.56 0.72
CA THR A 407 -16.47 -9.14 1.61
C THR A 407 -16.26 -9.42 3.10
N THR A 408 -15.09 -9.89 3.55
CA THR A 408 -14.75 -10.15 4.96
C THR A 408 -13.35 -9.61 5.32
N ASP A 409 -12.99 -9.60 6.61
CA ASP A 409 -11.85 -8.96 7.33
C ASP A 409 -10.42 -8.91 6.71
N ASP A 410 -10.20 -9.34 5.46
CA ASP A 410 -8.89 -9.41 4.77
C ASP A 410 -8.51 -8.14 3.97
N ARG A 411 -9.20 -7.01 4.17
CA ARG A 411 -9.11 -5.89 3.22
C ARG A 411 -7.85 -5.03 3.32
N HIS A 412 -7.24 -4.89 4.49
CA HIS A 412 -6.04 -4.06 4.67
C HIS A 412 -4.91 -4.88 5.27
N GLN A 413 -3.79 -4.99 4.56
CA GLN A 413 -2.59 -5.68 5.01
C GLN A 413 -1.42 -4.67 5.11
N GLY A 414 -0.28 -5.09 5.66
CA GLY A 414 0.92 -4.25 5.73
C GLY A 414 1.44 -3.85 4.35
N ILE A 415 2.22 -2.77 4.27
CA ILE A 415 2.63 -2.20 2.99
C ILE A 415 3.68 -3.08 2.25
N ASN A 416 4.57 -3.72 3.01
CA ASN A 416 5.58 -4.70 2.57
C ASN A 416 6.37 -4.36 1.30
N LYS A 417 6.61 -3.06 1.05
CA LYS A 417 7.38 -2.52 -0.08
C LYS A 417 8.05 -1.21 0.36
N PRO A 418 9.33 -0.97 0.00
CA PRO A 418 10.00 0.28 0.30
C PRO A 418 9.58 1.42 -0.63
N TYR A 419 9.66 2.66 -0.16
CA TYR A 419 9.28 3.87 -0.91
C TYR A 419 10.37 4.95 -0.82
N ALA A 420 10.57 5.69 -1.92
CA ALA A 420 11.44 6.85 -2.00
C ALA A 420 10.71 8.06 -2.59
N CYS A 421 11.25 9.27 -2.35
CA CYS A 421 10.68 10.54 -2.83
C CYS A 421 9.25 10.78 -2.34
N HIS A 422 8.93 10.28 -1.14
CA HIS A 422 7.66 10.52 -0.48
C HIS A 422 7.71 11.86 0.26
N ASP A 423 7.97 12.93 -0.48
CA ASP A 423 8.27 14.24 0.07
C ASP A 423 7.04 14.85 0.77
N LEU A 424 7.32 15.74 1.72
CA LEU A 424 6.32 16.47 2.51
C LEU A 424 6.57 17.96 2.33
N LEU A 425 5.63 18.65 1.66
CA LEU A 425 5.72 20.09 1.42
C LEU A 425 4.83 20.85 2.40
N ILE A 426 5.42 21.68 3.25
CA ILE A 426 4.71 22.51 4.22
C ILE A 426 4.54 23.92 3.65
N VAL A 427 3.32 24.43 3.65
CA VAL A 427 2.97 25.77 3.14
C VAL A 427 2.21 26.60 4.18
N ASP A 428 2.18 27.91 3.94
CA ASP A 428 1.39 28.85 4.73
C ASP A 428 -0.09 28.45 4.84
N GLY A 429 -0.67 28.78 5.99
CA GLY A 429 -2.10 28.61 6.25
C GLY A 429 -2.98 29.48 5.35
N VAL A 430 -3.81 28.87 4.50
CA VAL A 430 -4.81 29.64 3.74
C VAL A 430 -6.03 29.97 4.61
N SER A 431 -6.29 31.27 4.78
CA SER A 431 -7.30 31.83 5.69
C SER A 431 -8.75 31.62 5.24
N ASN A 432 -8.97 31.16 4.00
CA ASN A 432 -10.29 30.92 3.41
C ASN A 432 -10.38 29.42 3.04
N PRO A 433 -11.39 28.67 3.50
CA PRO A 433 -11.39 27.20 3.56
C PRO A 433 -11.60 26.47 2.22
N ASN A 434 -11.53 27.14 1.07
CA ASN A 434 -11.75 26.47 -0.22
C ASN A 434 -10.45 25.80 -0.72
N HIS A 435 -10.52 24.50 -1.07
CA HIS A 435 -9.39 23.67 -1.54
C HIS A 435 -8.59 24.31 -2.68
N SER A 436 -9.23 25.11 -3.55
CA SER A 436 -8.57 25.83 -4.65
C SER A 436 -7.46 26.81 -4.21
N ALA A 437 -7.61 27.48 -3.07
CA ALA A 437 -6.59 28.42 -2.58
C ALA A 437 -5.36 27.68 -2.02
N LEU A 438 -5.59 26.57 -1.31
CA LEU A 438 -4.53 25.69 -0.84
C LEU A 438 -3.79 25.07 -2.03
N ARG A 439 -4.53 24.57 -3.03
CA ARG A 439 -3.93 24.00 -4.24
C ARG A 439 -3.06 24.98 -5.01
N LYS A 440 -3.54 26.21 -5.19
CA LYS A 440 -2.75 27.24 -5.85
C LYS A 440 -1.44 27.51 -5.10
N ALA A 441 -1.48 27.51 -3.76
CA ALA A 441 -0.28 27.67 -2.94
C ALA A 441 0.64 26.45 -3.08
N CYS A 442 0.12 25.23 -2.91
CA CYS A 442 0.88 23.98 -3.04
C CYS A 442 1.56 23.86 -4.41
N LYS A 443 0.82 24.12 -5.50
CA LYS A 443 1.36 24.07 -6.87
C LYS A 443 2.44 25.13 -7.11
N ALA A 444 2.18 26.39 -6.72
CA ALA A 444 3.16 27.46 -6.88
C ALA A 444 4.44 27.17 -6.11
N GLU A 445 4.32 26.71 -4.85
CA GLU A 445 5.49 26.40 -4.03
C GLU A 445 6.23 25.15 -4.53
N ALA A 446 5.53 24.10 -4.99
CA ALA A 446 6.15 22.93 -5.61
C ALA A 446 6.96 23.26 -6.87
N GLU A 447 6.47 24.21 -7.69
CA GLU A 447 7.22 24.72 -8.86
C GLU A 447 8.52 25.45 -8.44
N THR A 448 8.55 26.14 -7.29
CA THR A 448 9.78 26.79 -6.81
C THR A 448 10.89 25.82 -6.41
N ILE A 449 10.56 24.55 -6.17
CA ILE A 449 11.51 23.48 -5.79
C ILE A 449 11.92 22.64 -7.01
N GLY A 450 11.66 23.12 -8.23
CA GLY A 450 11.99 22.39 -9.46
C GLY A 450 10.90 21.44 -9.94
N GLY A 451 9.65 21.63 -9.54
CA GLY A 451 8.51 20.84 -10.01
C GLY A 451 8.33 19.53 -9.25
N LEU A 452 8.24 19.63 -7.92
CA LEU A 452 8.08 18.49 -7.01
C LEU A 452 6.90 17.57 -7.38
N ARG A 453 7.16 16.29 -7.61
CA ARG A 453 6.13 15.27 -7.81
C ARG A 453 5.76 14.66 -6.46
N LEU A 454 4.77 15.23 -5.80
CA LEU A 454 4.35 14.75 -4.48
C LEU A 454 3.59 13.43 -4.59
N ALA A 455 3.90 12.48 -3.69
CA ALA A 455 3.14 11.25 -3.53
C ALA A 455 1.76 11.50 -2.88
N SER A 456 0.77 10.68 -3.24
CA SER A 456 -0.59 10.73 -2.67
C SER A 456 -0.59 10.62 -1.15
N LYS A 457 -1.59 11.24 -0.50
CA LYS A 457 -1.85 11.06 0.93
C LYS A 457 -2.26 9.63 1.32
N ARG A 458 -2.64 8.79 0.36
CA ARG A 458 -2.95 7.37 0.57
C ARG A 458 -2.11 6.51 -0.37
N ILE A 459 -1.12 5.85 0.18
CA ILE A 459 -0.29 4.87 -0.50
C ILE A 459 -0.96 3.51 -0.38
N ARG A 460 -1.49 3.07 -1.51
CA ARG A 460 -2.19 1.80 -1.67
C ARG A 460 -1.38 0.89 -2.58
N ARG A 461 -1.06 -0.30 -2.08
CA ARG A 461 -0.54 -1.40 -2.89
C ARG A 461 -1.63 -2.45 -3.11
N ASP A 462 -1.87 -2.84 -4.36
CA ASP A 462 -2.84 -3.88 -4.69
C ASP A 462 -2.15 -5.25 -4.86
N ILE A 463 -2.58 -6.23 -4.07
CA ILE A 463 -2.14 -7.62 -4.17
C ILE A 463 -3.12 -8.36 -5.07
N THR A 464 -2.64 -8.82 -6.22
CA THR A 464 -3.41 -9.54 -7.24
C THR A 464 -2.82 -10.93 -7.47
N GLY A 465 -3.68 -11.90 -7.79
CA GLY A 465 -3.29 -13.30 -8.02
C GLY A 465 -3.83 -14.24 -6.93
N GLY A 466 -4.37 -15.39 -7.34
CA GLY A 466 -5.20 -16.28 -6.52
C GLY A 466 -4.57 -16.96 -5.30
N SER A 467 -3.41 -16.49 -4.81
CA SER A 467 -2.74 -17.00 -3.60
C SER A 467 -2.85 -16.06 -2.39
N TYR A 468 -3.44 -14.86 -2.50
CA TYR A 468 -3.72 -13.93 -1.38
C TYR A 468 -2.51 -13.52 -0.49
N ASN A 469 -1.29 -13.85 -0.89
CA ASN A 469 -0.09 -13.66 -0.08
C ASN A 469 0.54 -12.29 -0.33
N ASN A 470 0.71 -11.47 0.71
CA ASN A 470 1.39 -10.19 0.60
C ASN A 470 2.90 -10.36 0.69
N ALA A 471 3.49 -10.84 -0.41
CA ALA A 471 4.92 -11.06 -0.53
C ALA A 471 5.70 -9.74 -0.43
N TYR A 472 6.81 -9.77 0.30
CA TYR A 472 7.74 -8.64 0.35
C TYR A 472 8.28 -8.38 -1.06
N ASP A 473 8.19 -7.12 -1.49
CA ASP A 473 8.73 -6.65 -2.75
C ASP A 473 9.95 -5.77 -2.43
N PRO A 474 11.18 -6.23 -2.73
CA PRO A 474 12.39 -5.47 -2.43
C PRO A 474 12.60 -4.27 -3.37
N VAL A 475 11.82 -4.15 -4.45
CA VAL A 475 11.95 -3.04 -5.41
C VAL A 475 11.37 -1.77 -4.80
N VAL A 476 12.22 -0.77 -4.60
CA VAL A 476 11.83 0.54 -4.06
C VAL A 476 10.89 1.25 -5.06
N ASP A 477 9.74 1.70 -4.57
CA ASP A 477 8.86 2.56 -5.36
C ASP A 477 9.43 3.96 -5.45
N VAL A 478 9.71 4.40 -6.68
CA VAL A 478 10.35 5.67 -7.02
C VAL A 478 9.48 6.51 -7.94
N SER A 479 8.19 6.15 -8.07
CA SER A 479 7.24 6.77 -8.99
C SER A 479 7.08 8.29 -8.77
N ASN A 480 7.46 8.79 -7.59
CA ASN A 480 7.36 10.20 -7.21
C ASN A 480 8.71 10.94 -7.20
N CYS A 481 9.80 10.33 -7.65
CA CYS A 481 11.09 11.00 -7.75
C CYS A 481 11.12 11.97 -8.94
N THR A 482 11.58 13.21 -8.71
CA THR A 482 11.71 14.25 -9.75
C THR A 482 13.06 14.22 -10.45
N GLU A 483 14.13 13.84 -9.76
CA GLU A 483 15.46 13.53 -10.31
C GLU A 483 16.09 12.40 -9.48
N LEU A 484 16.66 11.37 -10.12
CA LEU A 484 17.34 10.27 -9.41
C LEU A 484 18.75 10.74 -9.01
N PRO A 485 19.19 10.56 -7.74
CA PRO A 485 20.55 10.91 -7.34
C PRO A 485 21.57 10.00 -8.05
N GLY A 486 22.64 10.59 -8.61
CA GLY A 486 23.71 9.81 -9.25
C GLY A 486 24.48 10.55 -10.35
N THR A 487 25.40 9.83 -11.00
CA THR A 487 26.03 10.27 -12.25
C THR A 487 25.25 9.66 -13.41
N GLU A 488 25.01 10.45 -14.46
CA GLU A 488 24.42 9.94 -15.71
C GLU A 488 25.45 9.13 -16.50
N TYR A 489 25.08 7.91 -16.87
CA TYR A 489 25.85 7.00 -17.70
C TYR A 489 25.06 6.64 -18.95
N THR A 490 25.78 6.46 -20.06
CA THR A 490 25.23 5.87 -21.28
C THR A 490 26.04 4.62 -21.63
N ILE A 491 25.40 3.46 -21.56
CA ILE A 491 25.99 2.18 -21.99
C ILE A 491 25.39 1.76 -23.33
N SER A 492 26.19 1.12 -24.18
CA SER A 492 25.70 0.57 -25.45
C SER A 492 26.22 -0.84 -25.64
N GLY A 493 25.36 -1.72 -26.15
CA GLY A 493 25.70 -3.12 -26.42
C GLY A 493 25.09 -3.62 -27.73
N SER A 494 25.25 -4.93 -27.96
CA SER A 494 24.79 -5.59 -29.19
C SER A 494 23.75 -6.66 -28.90
N LEU A 495 22.85 -6.85 -29.85
CA LEU A 495 21.82 -7.89 -29.81
C LEU A 495 22.12 -8.89 -30.93
N VAL A 496 22.02 -10.19 -30.60
CA VAL A 496 22.32 -11.30 -31.52
C VAL A 496 21.14 -12.24 -31.55
N ASN A 497 20.72 -12.65 -32.75
CA ASN A 497 19.56 -13.51 -33.00
C ASN A 497 18.22 -12.93 -32.49
N GLN A 498 18.13 -11.62 -32.22
CA GLN A 498 16.85 -11.06 -31.81
C GLN A 498 15.84 -11.10 -32.96
N VAL A 499 14.58 -11.27 -32.59
CA VAL A 499 13.45 -11.15 -33.51
C VAL A 499 12.69 -9.89 -33.14
N GLY A 500 12.53 -8.97 -34.09
CA GLY A 500 11.94 -7.66 -33.82
C GLY A 500 12.80 -6.80 -32.90
N LEU A 501 12.15 -5.88 -32.18
CA LEU A 501 12.77 -5.05 -31.14
C LEU A 501 12.40 -5.63 -29.77
N PRO A 502 13.35 -6.26 -29.05
CA PRO A 502 13.11 -6.71 -27.68
C PRO A 502 13.06 -5.51 -26.72
N LEU A 503 12.40 -5.66 -25.57
CA LEU A 503 12.48 -4.69 -24.48
C LEU A 503 13.83 -4.88 -23.76
N VAL A 504 14.73 -3.90 -23.83
CA VAL A 504 16.02 -3.96 -23.11
C VAL A 504 15.94 -3.08 -21.88
N GLU A 505 16.41 -3.60 -20.75
CA GLU A 505 16.39 -2.94 -19.45
C GLU A 505 17.80 -2.93 -18.85
N VAL A 506 18.14 -1.80 -18.22
CA VAL A 506 19.32 -1.66 -17.36
C VAL A 506 18.88 -1.42 -15.92
N SER A 507 19.55 -2.02 -14.94
CA SER A 507 19.28 -1.81 -13.52
C SER A 507 20.54 -1.53 -12.71
N ALA A 508 20.54 -0.48 -11.89
CA ALA A 508 21.66 -0.04 -11.05
C ALA A 508 21.10 0.72 -9.84
N GLY A 509 21.73 0.66 -8.67
CA GLY A 509 21.26 1.42 -7.48
C GLY A 509 19.91 0.97 -6.95
N GLY A 510 19.42 -0.22 -7.34
CA GLY A 510 18.05 -0.67 -7.06
C GLY A 510 16.98 -0.07 -7.98
N PHE A 511 17.37 0.63 -9.05
CA PHE A 511 16.47 1.21 -10.06
C PHE A 511 16.54 0.40 -11.37
N THR A 512 15.56 0.56 -12.28
CA THR A 512 15.55 -0.05 -13.63
C THR A 512 15.09 0.99 -14.65
N TRP A 513 15.75 1.02 -15.82
CA TRP A 513 15.44 1.91 -16.94
C TRP A 513 15.30 1.11 -18.22
N GLU A 514 14.38 1.53 -19.08
CA GLU A 514 14.26 1.01 -20.43
C GLU A 514 15.31 1.66 -21.33
N CYS A 515 15.85 0.87 -22.26
CA CYS A 515 16.87 1.31 -23.19
C CYS A 515 16.27 1.61 -24.56
N ASP A 516 16.91 2.50 -25.31
CA ASP A 516 16.64 2.68 -26.73
C ASP A 516 17.15 1.46 -27.51
N VAL A 517 16.25 0.79 -28.23
CA VAL A 517 16.55 -0.44 -28.97
C VAL A 517 16.46 -0.20 -30.46
N SER A 518 17.47 -0.68 -31.17
CA SER A 518 17.56 -0.66 -32.63
C SER A 518 17.87 -2.06 -33.16
N GLN A 519 17.81 -2.23 -34.47
CA GLN A 519 18.12 -3.52 -35.07
C GLN A 519 19.60 -3.88 -34.88
N GLY A 520 19.88 -4.74 -33.89
CA GLY A 520 21.19 -5.32 -33.60
C GLY A 520 21.94 -4.65 -32.45
N SER A 521 21.36 -3.62 -31.84
CA SER A 521 22.01 -2.84 -30.78
C SER A 521 21.03 -2.17 -29.85
N TYR A 522 21.51 -1.83 -28.65
CA TYR A 522 20.78 -1.02 -27.68
C TYR A 522 21.67 0.05 -27.08
N ALA A 523 21.07 1.13 -26.61
CA ALA A 523 21.70 2.17 -25.83
C ALA A 523 20.82 2.51 -24.61
N CYS A 524 21.39 2.48 -23.42
CA CYS A 524 20.68 2.82 -22.19
C CYS A 524 21.31 4.07 -21.57
N THR A 525 20.50 5.09 -21.29
CA THR A 525 20.92 6.26 -20.50
C THR A 525 20.22 6.21 -19.15
N PHE A 526 21.00 6.27 -18.07
CA PHE A 526 20.50 6.11 -16.71
C PHE A 526 21.37 6.84 -15.69
N THR A 527 20.84 7.11 -14.51
CA THR A 527 21.52 7.86 -13.44
C THR A 527 21.65 7.00 -12.19
N THR A 528 22.87 6.77 -11.71
CA THR A 528 23.09 5.93 -10.51
C THR A 528 24.27 6.42 -9.68
N THR A 529 24.25 6.10 -8.38
CA THR A 529 25.40 6.26 -7.47
C THR A 529 26.28 5.01 -7.40
N ASP A 530 25.81 3.89 -7.94
CA ASP A 530 26.53 2.61 -7.93
C ASP A 530 27.68 2.60 -8.95
N ASP A 531 28.65 1.73 -8.71
CA ASP A 531 29.82 1.52 -9.59
C ASP A 531 29.56 0.45 -10.67
N THR A 532 28.40 -0.23 -10.63
CA THR A 532 28.02 -1.27 -11.59
C THR A 532 26.55 -1.14 -12.02
N ALA A 533 26.24 -1.67 -13.20
CA ALA A 533 24.88 -1.79 -13.73
C ALA A 533 24.64 -3.20 -14.27
N GLN A 534 23.41 -3.70 -14.20
CA GLN A 534 23.00 -4.98 -14.78
C GLN A 534 22.14 -4.74 -16.03
N VAL A 535 22.38 -5.46 -17.12
CA VAL A 535 21.61 -5.34 -18.36
C VAL A 535 20.96 -6.67 -18.71
N SER A 536 19.70 -6.61 -19.13
CA SER A 536 18.97 -7.76 -19.68
C SER A 536 17.93 -7.30 -20.70
N ALA A 537 17.36 -8.24 -21.44
CA ALA A 537 16.32 -8.00 -22.43
C ALA A 537 15.21 -9.02 -22.29
N VAL A 538 13.98 -8.58 -22.53
CA VAL A 538 12.79 -9.44 -22.58
C VAL A 538 12.36 -9.59 -24.03
N GLN A 539 12.29 -10.83 -24.50
CA GLN A 539 11.74 -11.17 -25.82
C GLN A 539 10.72 -12.30 -25.64
N SER A 540 9.51 -12.09 -26.17
CA SER A 540 8.39 -13.03 -26.05
C SER A 540 8.08 -13.45 -24.59
N GLY A 541 8.20 -12.50 -23.65
CA GLY A 541 7.93 -12.71 -22.22
C GLY A 541 9.04 -13.45 -21.45
N VAL A 542 10.19 -13.73 -22.07
CA VAL A 542 11.34 -14.42 -21.45
C VAL A 542 12.55 -13.47 -21.38
N ARG A 543 13.29 -13.49 -20.26
CA ARG A 543 14.44 -12.61 -19.98
C ARG A 543 15.77 -13.26 -20.41
N TYR A 544 16.64 -12.48 -21.04
CA TYR A 544 17.97 -12.87 -21.53
C TYR A 544 19.01 -11.76 -21.28
N PRO A 545 20.25 -12.07 -20.88
CA PRO A 545 20.65 -13.35 -20.28
C PRO A 545 19.97 -13.52 -18.91
N ASP A 546 19.84 -14.79 -18.49
CA ASP A 546 19.45 -15.16 -17.12
C ASP A 546 20.62 -15.96 -16.51
N PRO A 547 21.40 -15.39 -15.57
CA PRO A 547 21.20 -14.08 -14.93
C PRO A 547 21.59 -12.88 -15.83
N PRO A 548 21.10 -11.65 -15.53
CA PRO A 548 21.49 -10.41 -16.19
C PRO A 548 23.00 -10.20 -16.22
N CYS A 549 23.51 -9.51 -17.24
CA CYS A 549 24.94 -9.26 -17.35
C CYS A 549 25.35 -8.01 -16.58
N THR A 550 26.50 -8.04 -15.90
CA THR A 550 27.02 -6.89 -15.12
C THR A 550 28.02 -6.07 -15.93
N VAL A 551 27.90 -4.74 -15.90
CA VAL A 551 28.75 -3.73 -16.57
C VAL A 551 29.36 -2.81 -15.52
N GLY A 552 30.68 -2.58 -15.57
CA GLY A 552 31.35 -1.60 -14.70
C GLY A 552 31.20 -0.16 -15.21
N LEU A 553 31.01 0.80 -14.29
CA LEU A 553 30.79 2.22 -14.60
C LEU A 553 32.03 3.10 -14.36
N ASP A 554 33.05 2.59 -13.65
CA ASP A 554 34.37 3.24 -13.50
C ASP A 554 35.55 2.24 -13.62
N PRO A 555 36.31 2.25 -14.74
CA PRO A 555 36.04 3.02 -15.95
C PRO A 555 34.80 2.48 -16.68
N LEU A 556 34.05 3.35 -17.36
CA LEU A 556 32.85 2.97 -18.11
C LEU A 556 33.18 1.88 -19.15
N GLU A 557 32.68 0.66 -18.93
CA GLU A 557 32.77 -0.45 -19.86
C GLU A 557 31.65 -0.37 -20.92
N SER A 558 31.88 -0.97 -22.09
CA SER A 558 30.80 -1.16 -23.07
C SER A 558 29.75 -2.11 -22.52
N GLY A 559 28.48 -1.90 -22.87
CA GLY A 559 27.41 -2.83 -22.54
C GLY A 559 27.62 -4.23 -23.13
N CYS A 560 26.83 -5.19 -22.64
CA CYS A 560 26.95 -6.59 -23.00
C CYS A 560 26.37 -6.93 -24.38
N THR A 561 26.80 -8.07 -24.93
CA THR A 561 26.10 -8.75 -26.04
C THR A 561 25.01 -9.66 -25.48
N ILE A 562 23.75 -9.42 -25.88
CA ILE A 562 22.61 -10.27 -25.52
C ILE A 562 22.30 -11.20 -26.69
N THR A 563 22.35 -12.51 -26.46
CA THR A 563 22.10 -13.54 -27.48
C THR A 563 20.79 -14.25 -27.21
N PHE A 564 19.87 -14.20 -28.17
CA PHE A 564 18.60 -14.91 -28.13
C PHE A 564 18.72 -16.31 -28.77
N PRO A 565 17.83 -17.26 -28.44
CA PRO A 565 17.79 -18.56 -29.11
C PRO A 565 17.51 -18.41 -30.61
N GLU A 566 18.21 -19.20 -31.44
CA GLU A 566 17.88 -19.28 -32.87
C GLU A 566 16.49 -19.92 -33.05
N SER A 567 15.59 -19.26 -33.77
CA SER A 567 14.29 -19.83 -34.14
C SER A 567 14.36 -20.56 -35.49
N SER A 568 13.66 -21.69 -35.61
CA SER A 568 13.45 -22.39 -36.88
C SER A 568 12.22 -21.92 -37.66
N ASP A 569 11.40 -21.09 -37.04
CA ASP A 569 10.16 -20.58 -37.62
C ASP A 569 10.44 -19.42 -38.60
N PRO A 570 9.61 -19.21 -39.63
CA PRO A 570 9.81 -18.17 -40.63
C PRO A 570 9.65 -16.75 -40.05
N THR A 571 10.47 -15.82 -40.54
CA THR A 571 10.36 -14.39 -40.19
C THR A 571 9.44 -13.68 -41.17
N TYR A 572 8.54 -12.85 -40.67
CA TYR A 572 7.66 -11.98 -41.44
C TYR A 572 8.04 -10.52 -41.18
N ARG A 573 7.96 -9.70 -42.24
CA ARG A 573 8.12 -8.25 -42.20
C ARG A 573 6.82 -7.62 -42.69
N VAL A 574 6.08 -6.98 -41.79
CA VAL A 574 4.85 -6.27 -42.11
C VAL A 574 5.14 -4.78 -42.19
N SER A 575 4.77 -4.12 -43.28
CA SER A 575 4.99 -2.68 -43.47
C SER A 575 3.77 -1.94 -43.99
N GLY A 576 3.62 -0.68 -43.58
CA GLY A 576 2.56 0.23 -44.02
C GLY A 576 2.88 1.69 -43.66
N TYR A 577 1.90 2.59 -43.75
CA TYR A 577 2.09 4.01 -43.49
C TYR A 577 1.14 4.56 -42.43
N VAL A 578 1.62 5.55 -41.66
CA VAL A 578 0.84 6.34 -40.70
C VAL A 578 0.70 7.77 -41.21
N TYR A 579 -0.52 8.14 -41.55
CA TYR A 579 -0.92 9.48 -41.98
C TYR A 579 -1.41 10.31 -40.80
N GLY A 580 -1.03 11.59 -40.69
CA GLY A 580 -1.44 12.46 -39.59
C GLY A 580 -1.90 13.84 -40.06
N SER A 581 -2.74 14.51 -39.26
CA SER A 581 -2.97 15.97 -39.40
C SER A 581 -1.69 16.74 -39.08
N SER A 582 -1.52 17.98 -39.58
CA SER A 582 -0.31 18.79 -39.38
C SER A 582 0.06 19.11 -37.92
N ALA A 583 -0.79 18.74 -36.94
CA ALA A 583 -0.50 18.84 -35.51
C ALA A 583 0.07 17.54 -34.91
N ALA A 584 -0.13 16.39 -35.56
CA ALA A 584 0.46 15.10 -35.16
C ALA A 584 1.87 14.90 -35.74
N THR A 585 2.23 15.66 -36.78
CA THR A 585 3.48 15.51 -37.53
C THR A 585 4.74 15.91 -36.75
N ASP A 586 4.61 16.73 -35.70
CA ASP A 586 5.74 17.27 -34.92
C ASP A 586 6.01 16.51 -33.60
N LEU A 587 5.22 15.49 -33.25
CA LEU A 587 5.42 14.68 -32.04
C LEU A 587 6.32 13.45 -32.31
N PRO A 588 7.17 13.05 -31.34
CA PRO A 588 7.74 11.70 -31.31
C PRO A 588 6.60 10.65 -31.37
N GLY A 589 6.70 9.64 -32.22
CA GLY A 589 5.66 8.60 -32.37
C GLY A 589 4.41 8.99 -33.20
N GLY A 590 4.29 10.23 -33.68
CA GLY A 590 3.22 10.63 -34.62
C GLY A 590 1.79 10.60 -34.04
N GLY A 591 1.63 10.68 -32.72
CA GLY A 591 0.33 10.60 -32.03
C GLY A 591 -0.13 9.18 -31.68
N LEU A 592 0.77 8.18 -31.81
CA LEU A 592 0.57 6.81 -31.34
C LEU A 592 1.29 6.59 -30.00
N GLU A 593 0.66 5.87 -29.07
CA GLU A 593 1.28 5.40 -27.82
C GLU A 593 1.88 3.99 -28.00
N ALA A 594 1.26 3.14 -28.82
CA ALA A 594 1.77 1.82 -29.15
C ALA A 594 1.40 1.39 -30.57
N LEU A 595 2.26 0.60 -31.21
CA LEU A 595 2.00 -0.06 -32.49
C LEU A 595 2.66 -1.43 -32.46
N ASP A 596 1.85 -2.49 -32.37
CA ASP A 596 2.32 -3.85 -32.13
C ASP A 596 1.62 -4.87 -33.03
N ILE A 597 2.27 -6.00 -33.27
CA ILE A 597 1.61 -7.21 -33.78
C ILE A 597 1.17 -8.07 -32.60
N LEU A 598 -0.12 -8.42 -32.57
CA LEU A 598 -0.73 -9.40 -31.68
C LEU A 598 -0.83 -10.76 -32.36
N GLU A 599 -0.18 -11.76 -31.78
CA GLU A 599 -0.35 -13.17 -32.12
C GLU A 599 -0.68 -13.98 -30.85
N GLY A 600 -1.96 -14.28 -30.64
CA GLY A 600 -2.42 -14.94 -29.42
C GLY A 600 -2.20 -14.06 -28.18
N ASN A 601 -1.30 -14.49 -27.28
CA ASN A 601 -0.90 -13.73 -26.07
C ASN A 601 0.46 -13.03 -26.23
N THR A 602 1.07 -13.10 -27.42
CA THR A 602 2.38 -12.50 -27.69
C THR A 602 2.20 -11.16 -28.38
N THR A 603 2.92 -10.15 -27.90
CA THR A 603 3.03 -8.82 -28.52
C THR A 603 4.44 -8.62 -29.07
N VAL A 604 4.52 -8.07 -30.29
CA VAL A 604 5.81 -7.72 -30.92
C VAL A 604 5.76 -6.27 -31.40
N GLY A 605 6.67 -5.45 -30.88
CA GLY A 605 6.75 -4.03 -31.19
C GLY A 605 7.12 -3.75 -32.65
N CYS A 606 6.47 -2.74 -33.21
CA CYS A 606 6.77 -2.21 -34.54
C CYS A 606 7.63 -0.94 -34.44
N SER A 607 8.51 -0.75 -35.42
CA SER A 607 9.23 0.51 -35.60
C SER A 607 8.39 1.48 -36.43
N VAL A 608 8.33 2.75 -36.00
CA VAL A 608 7.72 3.85 -36.77
C VAL A 608 8.81 4.81 -37.20
N GLY A 609 8.97 4.99 -38.50
CA GLY A 609 9.98 5.84 -39.11
C GLY A 609 9.70 7.34 -38.94
N GLU A 610 10.73 8.14 -39.24
CA GLU A 610 10.61 9.59 -39.25
C GLU A 610 9.72 10.10 -40.39
N TYR A 611 9.16 11.30 -40.21
CA TYR A 611 8.38 11.97 -41.24
C TYR A 611 9.27 12.40 -42.40
N SER A 612 9.09 11.80 -43.58
CA SER A 612 9.97 12.02 -44.74
C SER A 612 9.64 13.29 -45.54
N GLY A 613 8.62 14.06 -45.15
CA GLY A 613 8.23 15.30 -45.86
C GLY A 613 7.52 15.07 -47.21
N ASP A 614 7.26 13.81 -47.60
CA ASP A 614 6.44 13.43 -48.75
C ASP A 614 4.96 13.32 -48.37
N PRO A 615 4.00 13.34 -49.33
CA PRO A 615 2.57 13.17 -49.05
C PRO A 615 2.19 11.76 -48.56
N ASP A 616 3.17 10.87 -48.38
CA ASP A 616 2.99 9.43 -48.20
C ASP A 616 2.96 8.96 -46.73
N GLY A 617 3.07 9.86 -45.74
CA GLY A 617 2.96 9.51 -44.31
C GLY A 617 4.26 8.93 -43.72
N ARG A 618 4.23 8.52 -42.44
CA ARG A 618 5.38 7.89 -41.74
C ARG A 618 5.36 6.37 -41.99
N PRO A 619 6.42 5.77 -42.55
CA PRO A 619 6.44 4.32 -42.74
C PRO A 619 6.56 3.61 -41.38
N TYR A 620 5.83 2.52 -41.18
CA TYR A 620 6.04 1.62 -40.05
C TYR A 620 6.47 0.24 -40.54
N GLU A 621 7.21 -0.46 -39.69
CA GLU A 621 7.70 -1.81 -39.97
C GLU A 621 7.71 -2.67 -38.70
N CYS A 622 7.05 -3.82 -38.78
CA CYS A 622 7.02 -4.85 -37.75
C CYS A 622 7.77 -6.10 -38.25
N ILE A 623 8.69 -6.64 -37.46
CA ILE A 623 9.40 -7.88 -37.77
C ILE A 623 9.14 -8.89 -36.66
N PHE A 624 8.57 -10.05 -37.01
CA PHE A 624 8.25 -11.10 -36.04
C PHE A 624 8.46 -12.49 -36.65
N VAL A 625 8.48 -13.51 -35.80
CA VAL A 625 8.62 -14.92 -36.19
C VAL A 625 7.39 -15.66 -35.68
N THR A 626 6.77 -16.44 -36.56
CA THR A 626 5.55 -17.19 -36.27
C THR A 626 5.61 -18.55 -36.98
N PRO A 627 4.97 -19.61 -36.46
CA PRO A 627 4.86 -20.88 -37.18
C PRO A 627 4.29 -20.71 -38.59
N GLU A 628 4.74 -21.53 -39.55
CA GLU A 628 4.23 -21.55 -40.94
C GLU A 628 2.70 -21.78 -41.03
N THR A 629 2.08 -22.31 -39.97
CA THR A 629 0.64 -22.54 -39.89
C THR A 629 -0.19 -21.29 -39.60
N THR A 630 0.45 -20.18 -39.18
CA THR A 630 -0.24 -18.93 -38.87
C THR A 630 -0.58 -18.20 -40.17
N THR A 631 -1.87 -18.01 -40.43
CA THR A 631 -2.39 -17.42 -41.67
C THR A 631 -2.70 -15.93 -41.55
N SER A 632 -2.87 -15.41 -40.34
CA SER A 632 -3.12 -13.98 -40.11
C SER A 632 -2.68 -13.56 -38.71
N VAL A 633 -2.34 -12.28 -38.55
CA VAL A 633 -2.05 -11.63 -37.27
C VAL A 633 -2.84 -10.33 -37.15
N THR A 634 -2.95 -9.78 -35.95
CA THR A 634 -3.67 -8.51 -35.73
C THR A 634 -2.68 -7.40 -35.44
N LEU A 635 -2.76 -6.30 -36.19
CA LEU A 635 -2.06 -5.06 -35.87
C LEU A 635 -2.85 -4.32 -34.78
N TYR A 636 -2.23 -4.19 -33.62
CA TYR A 636 -2.71 -3.40 -32.49
C TYR A 636 -2.17 -1.99 -32.58
N VAL A 637 -3.03 -1.01 -32.31
CA VAL A 637 -2.63 0.39 -32.28
C VAL A 637 -3.30 1.05 -31.09
N ASP A 638 -2.51 1.80 -30.33
CA ASP A 638 -3.00 2.67 -29.28
C ASP A 638 -2.70 4.13 -29.58
N ALA A 639 -3.68 4.99 -29.32
CA ALA A 639 -3.63 6.40 -29.66
C ALA A 639 -3.24 7.22 -28.43
N ALA A 640 -2.45 8.28 -28.63
CA ALA A 640 -2.18 9.22 -27.56
C ALA A 640 -3.46 9.94 -27.09
N THR A 641 -3.48 10.39 -25.83
CA THR A 641 -4.68 10.85 -25.07
C THR A 641 -5.62 11.87 -25.77
N ASP A 642 -5.18 12.57 -26.83
CA ASP A 642 -5.98 13.55 -27.60
C ASP A 642 -6.21 13.18 -29.08
N TYR A 643 -5.82 11.96 -29.47
CA TYR A 643 -5.81 11.51 -30.85
C TYR A 643 -6.74 10.31 -31.07
N THR A 644 -7.21 10.18 -32.29
CA THR A 644 -7.94 9.01 -32.77
C THR A 644 -7.16 8.37 -33.91
N VAL A 645 -7.15 7.04 -33.93
CA VAL A 645 -6.49 6.24 -34.96
C VAL A 645 -7.53 5.43 -35.72
N ASN A 646 -7.47 5.47 -37.05
CA ASN A 646 -8.32 4.64 -37.91
C ASN A 646 -7.48 3.90 -38.94
N PHE A 647 -7.82 2.63 -39.17
CA PHE A 647 -7.30 1.86 -40.30
C PHE A 647 -7.94 2.38 -41.61
N VAL A 648 -7.13 2.63 -42.63
CA VAL A 648 -7.57 3.21 -43.91
C VAL A 648 -8.22 2.15 -44.81
N ASP A 649 -7.68 0.94 -44.78
CA ASP A 649 -7.89 -0.08 -45.81
C ASP A 649 -8.01 -1.52 -45.28
N ALA A 650 -8.05 -1.72 -43.96
CA ALA A 650 -8.36 -3.02 -43.35
C ALA A 650 -9.52 -2.97 -42.35
N ALA A 651 -10.34 -4.03 -42.36
CA ALA A 651 -11.33 -4.25 -41.32
C ALA A 651 -10.61 -4.70 -40.03
N ASN A 652 -10.53 -3.81 -39.04
CA ASN A 652 -10.04 -4.07 -37.68
C ASN A 652 -8.57 -4.53 -37.57
N GLY A 653 -7.66 -4.02 -38.41
CA GLY A 653 -6.22 -4.24 -38.26
C GLY A 653 -5.72 -5.66 -38.56
N ILE A 654 -6.53 -6.53 -39.16
CA ILE A 654 -6.10 -7.89 -39.52
C ILE A 654 -5.12 -7.84 -40.69
N VAL A 655 -3.96 -8.47 -40.53
CA VAL A 655 -2.92 -8.64 -41.55
C VAL A 655 -2.95 -10.10 -42.03
N ASP A 656 -3.25 -10.31 -43.31
CA ASP A 656 -3.19 -11.64 -43.93
C ASP A 656 -1.74 -11.97 -44.26
N LEU A 657 -1.23 -13.05 -43.65
CA LEU A 657 0.13 -13.51 -43.88
C LEU A 657 0.24 -14.36 -45.14
N GLY A 658 -0.85 -15.00 -45.62
CA GLY A 658 -0.86 -15.92 -46.75
C GLY A 658 -0.02 -17.20 -46.56
N ASP A 659 -0.03 -18.11 -47.53
CA ASP A 659 0.76 -19.36 -47.50
C ASP A 659 2.27 -19.07 -47.61
N TYR A 660 3.10 -19.68 -46.76
CA TYR A 660 4.56 -19.48 -46.77
C TYR A 660 5.21 -20.12 -48.01
N GLU A 661 5.87 -19.30 -48.85
CA GLU A 661 6.52 -19.75 -50.10
C GLU A 661 8.07 -19.87 -50.00
N GLY A 662 8.66 -19.73 -48.81
CA GLY A 662 10.10 -19.96 -48.59
C GLY A 662 11.01 -18.71 -48.63
N GLU A 663 10.46 -17.50 -48.65
CA GLU A 663 11.23 -16.25 -48.52
C GLU A 663 11.38 -15.85 -47.04
N ASN A 664 12.60 -15.52 -46.59
CA ASN A 664 12.90 -15.15 -45.20
C ASN A 664 13.83 -13.91 -45.12
N PRO A 665 13.38 -12.76 -44.58
CA PRO A 665 12.02 -12.49 -44.11
C PRO A 665 11.03 -12.36 -45.27
N ARG A 666 9.79 -12.84 -45.06
CA ARG A 666 8.69 -12.63 -46.00
C ARG A 666 8.10 -11.25 -45.81
N ASN A 667 8.05 -10.46 -46.87
CA ASN A 667 7.46 -9.12 -46.83
C ASN A 667 5.95 -9.20 -47.05
N VAL A 668 5.17 -8.60 -46.16
CA VAL A 668 3.72 -8.54 -46.17
C VAL A 668 3.29 -7.08 -46.06
N SER A 669 2.31 -6.66 -46.86
CA SER A 669 1.74 -5.32 -46.74
C SER A 669 0.77 -5.29 -45.57
N GLY A 670 1.05 -4.45 -44.57
CA GLY A 670 0.13 -4.11 -43.49
C GLY A 670 -0.87 -3.02 -43.90
N PRO A 671 -1.88 -2.74 -43.06
CA PRO A 671 -2.85 -1.68 -43.30
C PRO A 671 -2.27 -0.29 -43.04
N ASP A 672 -2.75 0.72 -43.76
CA ASP A 672 -2.38 2.10 -43.48
C ASP A 672 -3.23 2.66 -42.33
N LEU A 673 -2.67 3.62 -41.59
CA LEU A 673 -3.25 4.24 -40.41
C LEU A 673 -3.46 5.74 -40.64
N THR A 674 -4.53 6.30 -40.07
CA THR A 674 -4.78 7.75 -40.02
C THR A 674 -4.95 8.23 -38.59
N VAL A 675 -4.22 9.27 -38.22
CA VAL A 675 -4.19 9.89 -36.90
C VAL A 675 -4.76 11.32 -36.96
N ALA A 676 -5.80 11.58 -36.18
CA ALA A 676 -6.47 12.89 -36.13
C ALA A 676 -6.77 13.32 -34.70
N LEU A 677 -6.76 14.63 -34.44
CA LEU A 677 -7.22 15.19 -33.16
C LEU A 677 -8.69 14.80 -32.91
N ALA A 678 -8.99 14.31 -31.71
CA ALA A 678 -10.34 13.93 -31.32
C ALA A 678 -11.26 15.18 -31.23
N ALA A 679 -12.42 15.16 -31.90
CA ALA A 679 -13.45 16.18 -31.68
C ALA A 679 -14.26 15.85 -30.41
N ASN A 680 -14.60 16.86 -29.60
CA ASN A 680 -15.38 16.67 -28.37
C ASN A 680 -16.85 17.11 -28.55
N TYR A 681 -17.80 16.33 -28.04
CA TYR A 681 -19.25 16.56 -28.11
C TYR A 681 -19.90 16.43 -26.72
N GLU A 682 -20.97 17.18 -26.49
CA GLU A 682 -21.70 17.17 -25.21
C GLU A 682 -22.80 16.12 -25.19
N LEU A 683 -22.80 15.24 -24.18
CA LEU A 683 -23.92 14.38 -23.81
C LEU A 683 -24.63 14.97 -22.59
N SER A 684 -25.88 15.38 -22.74
CA SER A 684 -26.68 15.93 -21.63
C SER A 684 -28.02 15.23 -21.48
N GLY A 685 -28.71 15.44 -20.36
CA GLY A 685 -30.04 14.88 -20.19
C GLY A 685 -30.64 15.09 -18.81
N THR A 686 -31.85 14.60 -18.63
CA THR A 686 -32.51 14.57 -17.32
C THR A 686 -32.64 13.14 -16.81
N ILE A 687 -32.45 12.95 -15.51
CA ILE A 687 -32.77 11.70 -14.82
C ILE A 687 -34.06 11.96 -14.05
N THR A 688 -35.09 11.16 -14.27
CA THR A 688 -36.41 11.31 -13.64
C THR A 688 -36.75 10.09 -12.80
N MET A 689 -36.98 10.30 -11.51
CA MET A 689 -37.42 9.28 -10.58
C MET A 689 -38.95 9.17 -10.67
N ALA A 690 -39.48 8.00 -11.01
CA ALA A 690 -40.91 7.78 -11.08
C ALA A 690 -41.56 7.87 -9.68
N ASN A 691 -42.85 8.23 -9.61
CA ASN A 691 -43.60 8.29 -8.35
C ASN A 691 -43.64 6.96 -7.58
N SER A 692 -43.34 5.83 -8.25
CA SER A 692 -43.23 4.52 -7.59
C SER A 692 -41.99 4.44 -6.70
N VAL A 693 -40.93 5.19 -6.97
CA VAL A 693 -39.73 5.26 -6.12
C VAL A 693 -40.09 5.90 -4.78
N VAL A 694 -40.01 5.15 -3.68
CA VAL A 694 -40.50 5.60 -2.38
C VAL A 694 -39.49 6.54 -1.71
N ASN A 695 -39.96 7.59 -1.04
CA ASN A 695 -39.15 8.65 -0.40
C ASN A 695 -38.19 8.19 0.73
N LYS A 696 -37.99 6.87 0.91
CA LYS A 696 -37.13 6.30 1.95
C LYS A 696 -35.78 5.81 1.41
N ASP A 697 -35.64 5.66 0.10
CA ASP A 697 -34.43 5.15 -0.51
C ASP A 697 -33.49 6.31 -0.86
N LYS A 698 -32.28 6.33 -0.25
CA LYS A 698 -31.21 7.25 -0.68
C LYS A 698 -30.66 6.71 -2.00
N LEU A 699 -31.12 7.26 -3.11
CA LEU A 699 -30.65 6.88 -4.45
C LEU A 699 -29.51 7.80 -4.91
N GLU A 700 -28.46 7.18 -5.40
CA GLU A 700 -27.33 7.82 -6.04
C GLU A 700 -27.26 7.35 -7.49
N PRO A 701 -27.88 8.09 -8.43
CA PRO A 701 -27.68 7.82 -9.84
C PRO A 701 -26.27 8.23 -10.27
N SER A 702 -25.66 7.44 -11.14
CA SER A 702 -24.41 7.78 -11.81
C SER A 702 -24.56 7.66 -13.32
N VAL A 703 -23.80 8.48 -14.05
CA VAL A 703 -23.64 8.41 -15.49
C VAL A 703 -22.15 8.25 -15.76
N ASN A 704 -21.75 7.08 -16.24
CA ASN A 704 -20.35 6.70 -16.39
C ASN A 704 -20.05 6.37 -17.87
N PRO A 705 -19.49 7.31 -18.62
CA PRO A 705 -19.02 7.08 -19.97
C PRO A 705 -17.52 6.65 -19.94
N LEU A 706 -17.24 5.33 -19.83
CA LEU A 706 -15.88 4.73 -19.73
C LEU A 706 -15.00 5.21 -18.56
N ASP A 707 -13.93 4.48 -18.27
CA ASP A 707 -13.04 4.68 -17.11
C ASP A 707 -12.10 5.87 -17.31
N SER A 708 -12.61 7.10 -17.16
CA SER A 708 -11.82 8.35 -16.96
C SER A 708 -12.65 9.63 -17.12
N ILE A 709 -13.84 9.56 -17.74
CA ILE A 709 -14.67 10.74 -17.98
C ILE A 709 -15.71 10.90 -16.87
N VAL A 710 -15.67 12.04 -16.19
CA VAL A 710 -16.63 12.40 -15.14
C VAL A 710 -17.78 13.21 -15.75
N CYS A 711 -19.02 12.78 -15.50
CA CYS A 711 -20.21 13.56 -15.81
C CYS A 711 -20.60 14.45 -14.63
N ASP A 712 -20.96 15.70 -14.92
CA ASP A 712 -21.57 16.59 -13.95
C ASP A 712 -23.03 16.17 -13.72
N LEU A 713 -23.38 15.79 -12.49
CA LEU A 713 -24.76 15.52 -12.08
C LEU A 713 -25.29 16.63 -11.17
N ILE A 714 -26.40 17.22 -11.55
CA ILE A 714 -27.14 18.22 -10.77
C ILE A 714 -28.35 17.54 -10.15
N ALA A 715 -28.26 17.27 -8.85
CA ALA A 715 -29.35 16.65 -8.09
C ALA A 715 -30.54 17.61 -7.86
N PRO A 716 -31.77 17.08 -7.68
CA PRO A 716 -32.92 17.88 -7.29
C PRO A 716 -32.73 18.48 -5.89
N GLN A 717 -33.37 19.64 -5.59
CA GLN A 717 -33.20 20.39 -4.32
C GLN A 717 -33.55 19.63 -3.01
N GLN A 718 -34.05 18.40 -3.07
CA GLN A 718 -34.21 17.53 -1.89
C GLN A 718 -33.83 16.07 -2.18
N GLY A 719 -32.83 15.87 -3.04
CA GLY A 719 -32.32 14.56 -3.40
C GLY A 719 -33.21 13.79 -4.39
N TRP A 720 -32.73 12.60 -4.74
CA TRP A 720 -33.34 11.72 -5.73
C TRP A 720 -34.50 10.93 -5.13
N GLN A 721 -35.70 11.52 -5.19
CA GLN A 721 -36.94 10.97 -4.64
C GLN A 721 -38.01 10.81 -5.73
N GLY A 722 -39.01 9.96 -5.48
CA GLY A 722 -40.11 9.72 -6.42
C GLY A 722 -40.81 11.00 -6.85
N GLY A 723 -40.99 11.16 -8.16
CA GLY A 723 -41.63 12.31 -8.80
C GLY A 723 -40.71 13.51 -9.04
N ARG A 724 -39.39 13.35 -8.90
CA ARG A 724 -38.41 14.42 -9.11
C ARG A 724 -37.44 14.11 -10.24
N SER A 725 -36.87 15.18 -10.79
CA SER A 725 -35.86 15.08 -11.84
C SER A 725 -34.64 15.95 -11.52
N GLY A 726 -33.47 15.46 -11.88
CA GLY A 726 -32.21 16.21 -11.94
C GLY A 726 -31.64 16.14 -13.35
N SER A 727 -30.52 16.81 -13.59
CA SER A 727 -29.87 16.84 -14.91
C SER A 727 -28.44 16.33 -14.85
N TYR A 728 -27.91 15.91 -15.99
CA TYR A 728 -26.51 15.56 -16.15
C TYR A 728 -25.93 16.15 -17.44
N SER A 729 -24.63 16.40 -17.45
CA SER A 729 -23.87 16.74 -18.66
C SER A 729 -22.46 16.13 -18.62
N CYS A 730 -21.97 15.66 -19.76
CA CYS A 730 -20.65 15.07 -19.93
C CYS A 730 -20.05 15.56 -21.26
N THR A 731 -18.75 15.82 -21.30
CA THR A 731 -18.03 16.08 -22.57
C THR A 731 -17.31 14.83 -23.00
N LEU A 732 -17.66 14.30 -24.18
CA LEU A 732 -17.22 13.01 -24.70
C LEU A 732 -16.48 13.19 -26.04
N PRO A 733 -15.40 12.44 -26.31
CA PRO A 733 -14.77 12.46 -27.62
C PRO A 733 -15.64 11.78 -28.70
N GLU A 734 -15.39 12.13 -29.96
CA GLU A 734 -16.03 11.55 -31.14
C GLU A 734 -15.82 10.03 -31.16
N GLY A 735 -16.89 9.29 -31.49
CA GLY A 735 -16.83 7.84 -31.61
C GLY A 735 -16.91 7.07 -30.28
N GLN A 736 -17.10 7.73 -29.13
CA GLN A 736 -17.33 7.01 -27.87
C GLN A 736 -18.55 6.09 -27.98
N ARG A 737 -18.34 4.81 -27.57
CA ARG A 737 -19.24 3.70 -27.89
C ARG A 737 -20.20 3.31 -26.78
N THR A 738 -19.90 3.54 -25.51
CA THR A 738 -20.77 3.09 -24.40
C THR A 738 -20.91 4.11 -23.28
N VAL A 739 -22.12 4.21 -22.72
CA VAL A 739 -22.40 4.93 -21.48
C VAL A 739 -23.22 4.04 -20.56
N THR A 740 -22.88 4.01 -19.28
CA THR A 740 -23.64 3.26 -18.28
C THR A 740 -24.33 4.22 -17.32
N TYR A 741 -25.65 4.11 -17.24
CA TYR A 741 -26.48 4.75 -16.23
C TYR A 741 -26.70 3.75 -15.11
N ALA A 742 -26.36 4.06 -13.87
CA ALA A 742 -26.60 3.17 -12.74
C ALA A 742 -27.30 3.90 -11.60
N VAL A 743 -27.99 3.15 -10.74
CA VAL A 743 -28.53 3.64 -9.47
C VAL A 743 -28.06 2.75 -8.32
N SER A 744 -27.53 3.38 -7.27
CA SER A 744 -27.15 2.71 -6.04
C SER A 744 -28.05 3.17 -4.88
N PRO A 745 -28.56 2.26 -4.03
CA PRO A 745 -28.54 0.80 -4.20
C PRO A 745 -29.43 0.32 -5.36
N LYS A 746 -29.14 -0.87 -5.92
CA LYS A 746 -29.90 -1.49 -7.03
C LYS A 746 -31.33 -1.92 -6.66
N CYS A 747 -31.67 -1.86 -5.38
CA CYS A 747 -32.87 -2.42 -4.77
C CYS A 747 -33.50 -1.44 -3.80
N SER A 748 -34.84 -1.39 -3.77
CA SER A 748 -35.57 -0.62 -2.77
C SER A 748 -35.46 -1.25 -1.39
N THR A 749 -35.59 -0.46 -0.33
CA THR A 749 -35.52 -0.95 1.05
C THR A 749 -36.85 -1.54 1.56
N GLY A 750 -36.79 -2.65 2.34
CA GLY A 750 -37.95 -3.22 3.07
C GLY A 750 -38.20 -4.72 2.84
N LYS A 751 -39.20 -5.29 3.54
CA LYS A 751 -39.56 -6.73 3.51
C LYS A 751 -40.03 -7.28 2.15
N ASN A 752 -40.26 -6.40 1.17
CA ASN A 752 -40.61 -6.72 -0.22
C ASN A 752 -39.78 -5.82 -1.15
N SER A 753 -38.45 -5.84 -0.99
CA SER A 753 -37.53 -5.07 -1.82
C SER A 753 -37.68 -5.44 -3.29
N MET A 754 -37.88 -4.44 -4.16
CA MET A 754 -37.95 -4.62 -5.61
C MET A 754 -36.74 -3.97 -6.27
N LYS A 755 -36.32 -4.52 -7.42
CA LYS A 755 -35.22 -3.98 -8.21
C LYS A 755 -35.61 -2.64 -8.83
N TYR A 756 -34.64 -1.74 -9.00
CA TYR A 756 -34.85 -0.55 -9.82
C TYR A 756 -34.65 -0.87 -11.30
N VAL A 757 -35.56 -0.32 -12.09
CA VAL A 757 -35.54 -0.36 -13.55
C VAL A 757 -35.11 1.00 -14.06
N ILE A 758 -34.10 1.02 -14.92
CA ILE A 758 -33.68 2.21 -15.66
C ILE A 758 -34.19 2.07 -17.10
N THR A 759 -34.88 3.10 -17.58
CA THR A 759 -35.45 3.19 -18.93
C THR A 759 -34.92 4.41 -19.66
N GLN A 760 -34.59 4.23 -20.94
CA GLN A 760 -34.23 5.31 -21.86
C GLN A 760 -34.89 5.01 -23.21
N GLY A 761 -35.91 5.78 -23.57
CA GLY A 761 -36.66 5.51 -24.80
C GLY A 761 -37.28 4.11 -24.82
N GLY A 762 -36.79 3.24 -25.72
CA GLY A 762 -37.23 1.85 -25.85
C GLY A 762 -36.37 0.82 -25.11
N ASP A 763 -35.24 1.25 -24.54
CA ASP A 763 -34.30 0.38 -23.81
C ASP A 763 -34.62 0.38 -22.32
N GLU A 764 -34.57 -0.80 -21.70
CA GLU A 764 -34.93 -1.04 -20.31
C GLU A 764 -33.97 -2.05 -19.68
N SER A 765 -33.59 -1.83 -18.42
CA SER A 765 -32.81 -2.79 -17.62
C SER A 765 -33.34 -2.88 -16.20
N ASP A 766 -33.57 -4.10 -15.71
CA ASP A 766 -34.08 -4.42 -14.38
C ASP A 766 -32.96 -4.70 -13.35
N SER A 767 -31.71 -4.38 -13.69
CA SER A 767 -30.52 -4.66 -12.88
C SER A 767 -30.01 -3.45 -12.07
N GLY A 768 -30.75 -2.34 -12.06
CA GLY A 768 -30.29 -1.06 -11.51
C GLY A 768 -29.14 -0.41 -12.30
N SER A 769 -28.85 -0.90 -13.51
CA SER A 769 -27.84 -0.37 -14.41
C SER A 769 -28.25 -0.57 -15.87
N LEU A 770 -28.22 0.47 -16.70
CA LEU A 770 -28.51 0.42 -18.13
C LEU A 770 -27.28 0.92 -18.89
N THR A 771 -26.70 0.05 -19.72
CA THR A 771 -25.61 0.41 -20.62
C THR A 771 -26.16 0.62 -22.01
N LEU A 772 -25.95 1.81 -22.58
CA LEU A 772 -26.36 2.16 -23.94
C LEU A 772 -25.14 2.31 -24.84
N GLN A 773 -25.31 1.89 -26.09
CA GLN A 773 -24.34 2.20 -27.13
C GLN A 773 -24.56 3.62 -27.62
N LEU A 774 -23.51 4.44 -27.60
CA LEU A 774 -23.53 5.79 -28.17
C LEU A 774 -22.72 5.82 -29.45
N ASN A 775 -23.08 6.74 -30.34
CA ASN A 775 -22.26 7.11 -31.48
C ASN A 775 -22.19 8.63 -31.50
N MET A 776 -21.24 9.18 -30.75
CA MET A 776 -21.08 10.62 -30.58
C MET A 776 -20.46 11.20 -31.85
N THR A 777 -21.30 11.76 -32.72
CA THR A 777 -20.92 12.54 -33.92
C THR A 777 -21.44 13.99 -33.87
N SER A 778 -22.14 14.33 -32.79
CA SER A 778 -22.71 15.64 -32.48
C SER A 778 -23.19 15.63 -31.02
N ASN A 779 -23.51 16.80 -30.47
CA ASN A 779 -24.08 16.88 -29.12
C ASN A 779 -25.41 16.08 -29.06
N GLN A 780 -25.58 15.26 -28.02
CA GLN A 780 -26.76 14.42 -27.84
C GLN A 780 -27.45 14.70 -26.51
N THR A 781 -28.78 14.59 -26.51
CA THR A 781 -29.58 14.63 -25.28
C THR A 781 -30.28 13.28 -25.05
N ARG A 782 -30.20 12.78 -23.81
CA ARG A 782 -30.78 11.49 -23.40
C ARG A 782 -31.48 11.61 -22.04
N ASP A 783 -32.80 11.50 -22.05
CA ASP A 783 -33.56 11.50 -20.81
C ASP A 783 -33.74 10.07 -20.27
N ILE A 784 -33.43 9.90 -18.99
CA ILE A 784 -33.45 8.63 -18.27
C ILE A 784 -34.60 8.65 -17.27
N ARG A 785 -35.28 7.52 -17.15
CA ARG A 785 -36.31 7.34 -16.13
C ARG A 785 -36.04 6.10 -15.28
N VAL A 786 -36.07 6.30 -13.97
CA VAL A 786 -35.87 5.25 -12.96
C VAL A 786 -37.22 4.92 -12.33
N SER A 787 -37.55 3.65 -12.21
CA SER A 787 -38.80 3.17 -11.60
C SER A 787 -38.60 1.86 -10.83
N LEU A 788 -39.57 1.45 -10.00
CA LEU A 788 -39.55 0.13 -9.37
C LEU A 788 -40.03 -0.95 -10.34
N SER A 789 -39.31 -2.07 -10.36
CA SER A 789 -39.71 -3.31 -11.02
C SER A 789 -40.79 -4.05 -10.23
N ASP A 790 -41.43 -5.03 -10.87
CA ASP A 790 -42.20 -6.08 -10.20
C ASP A 790 -41.31 -7.25 -9.74
N THR A 791 -40.01 -7.22 -10.07
CA THR A 791 -39.03 -8.25 -9.72
C THR A 791 -38.45 -8.03 -8.31
N PRO A 792 -38.58 -8.99 -7.39
CA PRO A 792 -38.02 -8.87 -6.06
C PRO A 792 -36.48 -8.95 -6.06
N CYS A 793 -35.87 -8.22 -5.13
CA CYS A 793 -34.48 -8.36 -4.73
C CYS A 793 -34.41 -9.48 -3.69
N SER A 794 -34.14 -10.71 -4.14
CA SER A 794 -33.97 -11.89 -3.29
C SER A 794 -32.81 -11.73 -2.31
#